data_AF-A0A0R1K5P8-F1
#
_entry.id   AF-A0A0R1K5P8-F1
#
_cell.length_a   1.000
_cell.length_b   1.000
_cell.length_c   1.000
_cell.angle_alpha   90.00
_cell.angle_beta   90.00
_cell.angle_gamma   90.00
#
_symmetry.space_group_name_H-M   'P 1'
#
loop_
_entity.id
_entity.type
_entity.pdbx_description
1 polymer ?
#
loop_
_entity_poly.entity_id
_entity_poly.type
_entity_poly.pdbx_seq_one_letter_code
_entity_poly.pdbx_strand_id
1 'polypeptide(L)'
;MVVCVGLLVSQPAQAAKLKTYTQPFQNTTTSLSGQSVAMNTYFIKMDYWRVKQVTLNLNFQISQLSDRQLSDITVSVNDVKFASFRPKRQTGLQTKSIKIPLRLIQGQNNLRISGQILNAAGKRDYRLGQTPANWLTVDSHSSVNFQYQLMPPTKAIKSFYDHFSGPDTIANRNSVIRTPAQATNAELAASMVVLTGESRVITTENQQIPVTTLADKTVNAADYQVVVGRYQHLPQRFQRMIKRQDLQGQGQIRFIHSQGRYYLIVTALTDRLLTQTAKFVANQELMQETQTASEAVTDETQTFTSALHYQGRYQLTDTTDKLVGSGHQERSYFVSLPVDRNNADGSQITLHLRYAKNLDFKSALATVYVNDTAVGSRHLTARRADNDTFTVTLPKGMALGHSFTVRVALDLPVQQPANSTNQETPWVSIESDSVAAIKSAPGNDLLFSNYPNLFLKNSTYDNLVVVRPKTMTTTDYATLTNIFNLIGNYAQSNQGRIRLYDHQPSADVLKHANVIAFGSAKQNPLVNRLNSHLYFQYNQARTGLLSNEKLSIERLYGQQIGTAQLLRSPYNAKKGLLVVTGASAEATYLASTQINYQRNIAQYSGDAIVVDPDNNHFGYRFKKNKLIDRQLNTRAVLSRHSQLLLYLGIALAMVVLITVTLILLLGKHGRLHRRPKTAKSTSHSHKRRRHHGN
;
A
#
# COMPACT_ATOMS: atom_id res chain seq x y z
N MET A 1 -29.79 -19.67 72.99
CA MET A 1 -28.84 -18.71 72.42
C MET A 1 -27.59 -19.49 72.00
N VAL A 2 -27.50 -19.86 70.72
CA VAL A 2 -26.30 -20.47 70.12
C VAL A 2 -26.09 -19.77 68.79
N VAL A 3 -24.92 -19.14 68.68
CA VAL A 3 -24.49 -18.33 67.54
C VAL A 3 -23.84 -19.24 66.51
N CYS A 4 -24.41 -19.33 65.31
CA CYS A 4 -23.75 -19.93 64.15
C CYS A 4 -23.07 -18.82 63.33
N VAL A 5 -21.73 -18.85 63.31
CA VAL A 5 -20.88 -18.01 62.47
C VAL A 5 -20.86 -18.60 61.05
N GLY A 6 -21.45 -17.88 60.09
CA GLY A 6 -21.36 -18.21 58.67
C GLY A 6 -20.07 -17.66 58.06
N LEU A 7 -19.16 -18.57 57.68
CA LEU A 7 -17.96 -18.29 56.88
C LEU A 7 -18.37 -17.82 55.47
N LEU A 8 -18.12 -16.55 55.16
CA LEU A 8 -18.12 -16.02 53.80
C LEU A 8 -16.92 -16.60 53.06
N VAL A 9 -17.16 -17.63 52.24
CA VAL A 9 -16.18 -18.11 51.25
C VAL A 9 -16.11 -17.06 50.14
N SER A 10 -15.10 -16.21 50.18
CA SER A 10 -14.72 -15.36 49.05
C SER A 10 -14.30 -16.27 47.88
N GLN A 11 -15.08 -16.28 46.80
CA GLN A 11 -14.63 -16.89 45.55
C GLN A 11 -13.33 -16.20 45.10
N PRO A 12 -12.26 -16.95 44.75
CA PRO A 12 -11.05 -16.33 44.25
C PRO A 12 -11.35 -15.63 42.93
N ALA A 13 -11.06 -14.32 42.88
CA ALA A 13 -11.07 -13.56 41.65
C ALA A 13 -10.16 -14.27 40.63
N GLN A 14 -10.76 -14.78 39.55
CA GLN A 14 -10.05 -15.46 38.49
C GLN A 14 -8.93 -14.54 37.98
N ALA A 15 -7.68 -14.91 38.21
CA ALA A 15 -6.53 -14.09 37.86
C ALA A 15 -6.61 -13.74 36.37
N ALA A 16 -6.74 -12.45 36.04
CA ALA A 16 -6.91 -12.00 34.66
C ALA A 16 -5.74 -12.51 33.80
N LYS A 17 -6.05 -13.39 32.85
CA LYS A 17 -5.09 -14.09 31.99
C LYS A 17 -4.23 -13.07 31.23
N LEU A 18 -2.92 -13.19 31.37
CA LEU A 18 -1.97 -12.38 30.61
C LEU A 18 -2.03 -12.76 29.13
N LYS A 19 -2.14 -11.75 28.27
CA LYS A 19 -2.04 -11.87 26.82
C LYS A 19 -0.66 -11.38 26.35
N THR A 20 -0.28 -11.81 25.16
CA THR A 20 0.98 -11.44 24.52
C THR A 20 0.73 -10.89 23.13
N TYR A 21 1.50 -9.88 22.74
CA TYR A 21 1.54 -9.40 21.36
C TYR A 21 2.99 -9.10 20.97
N THR A 22 3.39 -9.56 19.79
CA THR A 22 4.72 -9.35 19.22
C THR A 22 4.59 -8.37 18.08
N GLN A 23 5.15 -7.18 18.26
CA GLN A 23 5.27 -6.19 17.21
C GLN A 23 6.62 -6.38 16.50
N PRO A 24 6.65 -6.85 15.23
CA PRO A 24 7.90 -6.94 14.48
C PRO A 24 8.44 -5.54 14.19
N PHE A 25 9.75 -5.43 13.96
CA PHE A 25 10.32 -4.20 13.44
C PHE A 25 9.76 -3.91 12.05
N GLN A 26 9.52 -2.63 11.77
CA GLN A 26 9.08 -2.18 10.45
C GLN A 26 10.22 -2.19 9.42
N ASN A 27 11.47 -2.11 9.90
CA ASN A 27 12.65 -2.11 9.03
C ASN A 27 12.96 -3.54 8.54
N THR A 28 13.42 -3.63 7.29
CA THR A 28 14.07 -4.84 6.75
C THR A 28 15.42 -5.08 7.44
N THR A 29 16.03 -6.24 7.19
CA THR A 29 17.38 -6.54 7.69
C THR A 29 18.34 -5.44 7.23
N THR A 30 18.89 -4.69 8.18
CA THR A 30 19.68 -3.48 7.94
C THR A 30 21.11 -3.70 8.40
N SER A 31 22.10 -3.47 7.54
CA SER A 31 23.52 -3.50 7.90
C SER A 31 24.05 -2.08 8.05
N LEU A 32 24.66 -1.81 9.21
CA LEU A 32 25.27 -0.54 9.57
C LEU A 32 26.78 -0.74 9.58
N SER A 33 27.53 0.08 8.84
CA SER A 33 29.00 0.00 8.77
C SER A 33 29.65 1.22 9.42
N GLY A 34 30.82 1.02 10.03
CA GLY A 34 31.56 2.06 10.74
C GLY A 34 31.89 1.66 12.19
N GLN A 35 32.76 2.45 12.82
CA GLN A 35 33.13 2.25 14.23
C GLN A 35 31.99 2.64 15.18
N SER A 36 31.18 3.62 14.82
CA SER A 36 29.94 3.98 15.53
C SER A 36 28.78 3.81 14.57
N VAL A 37 27.76 3.08 15.02
CA VAL A 37 26.58 2.73 14.22
C VAL A 37 25.34 3.06 15.03
N ALA A 38 24.28 3.52 14.37
CA ALA A 38 22.99 3.76 15.00
C ALA A 38 21.84 3.61 14.01
N MET A 39 20.72 3.09 14.49
CA MET A 39 19.46 3.04 13.77
C MET A 39 18.28 3.32 14.71
N ASN A 40 17.17 3.77 14.14
CA ASN A 40 15.91 3.98 14.85
C ASN A 40 14.81 3.10 14.25
N THR A 41 13.86 2.71 15.09
CA THR A 41 12.62 2.03 14.73
C THR A 41 11.50 2.47 15.68
N TYR A 42 10.24 2.20 15.34
CA TYR A 42 9.10 2.65 16.13
C TYR A 42 8.21 1.49 16.54
N PHE A 43 7.56 1.62 17.71
CA PHE A 43 6.57 0.66 18.18
C PHE A 43 5.46 1.37 18.97
N ILE A 44 4.28 0.75 19.06
CA ILE A 44 3.08 1.38 19.61
C ILE A 44 2.51 0.52 20.74
N LYS A 45 2.13 1.16 21.84
CA LYS A 45 1.36 0.57 22.93
C LYS A 45 -0.11 0.95 22.76
N MET A 46 -1.00 -0.03 22.80
CA MET A 46 -2.44 0.24 22.80
C MET A 46 -2.92 0.74 24.17
N ASP A 47 -3.85 1.70 24.19
CA ASP A 47 -4.36 2.30 25.43
C ASP A 47 -5.13 1.31 26.30
N TYR A 48 -5.82 0.35 25.67
CA TYR A 48 -6.56 -0.70 26.37
C TYR A 48 -5.68 -1.84 26.90
N TRP A 49 -4.36 -1.72 26.78
CA TRP A 49 -3.41 -2.64 27.40
C TRP A 49 -2.95 -2.14 28.76
N ARG A 50 -3.27 -2.92 29.80
CA ARG A 50 -2.58 -2.82 31.09
C ARG A 50 -1.28 -3.62 31.01
N VAL A 51 -0.25 -2.98 30.44
CA VAL A 51 1.07 -3.59 30.22
C VAL A 51 1.71 -4.01 31.54
N LYS A 52 2.23 -5.24 31.56
CA LYS A 52 2.97 -5.84 32.69
C LYS A 52 4.44 -6.03 32.37
N GLN A 53 4.77 -6.28 31.11
CA GLN A 53 6.15 -6.40 30.66
C GLN A 53 6.28 -5.98 29.20
N VAL A 54 7.39 -5.32 28.88
CA VAL A 54 7.82 -5.07 27.50
C VAL A 54 9.23 -5.63 27.35
N THR A 55 9.47 -6.37 26.28
CA THR A 55 10.75 -7.03 26.01
C THR A 55 11.16 -6.77 24.56
N LEU A 56 12.32 -6.17 24.34
CA LEU A 56 12.97 -6.15 23.04
C LEU A 56 13.66 -7.49 22.79
N ASN A 57 13.33 -8.17 21.70
CA ASN A 57 14.11 -9.28 21.15
C ASN A 57 14.91 -8.75 19.96
N LEU A 58 16.19 -8.48 20.19
CA LEU A 58 17.09 -7.98 19.18
C LEU A 58 17.83 -9.16 18.53
N ASN A 59 17.58 -9.38 17.24
CA ASN A 59 18.31 -10.31 16.40
C ASN A 59 19.35 -9.52 15.60
N PHE A 60 20.62 -9.84 15.79
CA PHE A 60 21.70 -9.05 15.23
C PHE A 60 22.93 -9.89 14.92
N GLN A 61 23.76 -9.40 14.02
CA GLN A 61 25.07 -9.95 13.71
C GLN A 61 26.08 -8.81 13.67
N ILE A 62 27.32 -9.09 14.04
CA ILE A 62 28.41 -8.12 13.89
C ILE A 62 29.57 -8.79 13.17
N SER A 63 30.48 -7.95 12.67
CA SER A 63 31.70 -8.39 12.00
C SER A 63 32.41 -9.55 12.69
N GLN A 64 32.92 -10.49 11.91
CA GLN A 64 33.78 -11.58 12.38
C GLN A 64 35.12 -11.05 12.88
N LEU A 65 35.52 -9.86 12.45
CA LEU A 65 36.78 -9.22 12.82
C LEU A 65 36.66 -8.34 14.08
N SER A 66 35.44 -8.13 14.60
CA SER A 66 35.25 -7.23 15.73
C SER A 66 35.63 -7.82 17.07
N ASP A 67 36.39 -7.05 17.84
CA ASP A 67 36.76 -7.30 19.21
C ASP A 67 35.50 -7.24 20.10
N ARG A 68 35.14 -8.41 20.62
CA ARG A 68 33.95 -8.60 21.45
C ARG A 68 34.10 -8.05 22.88
N GLN A 69 35.32 -7.71 23.30
CA GLN A 69 35.58 -7.06 24.59
C GLN A 69 35.46 -5.54 24.49
N LEU A 70 35.82 -4.97 23.34
CA LEU A 70 35.79 -3.53 23.09
C LEU A 70 34.49 -3.06 22.42
N SER A 71 33.80 -3.94 21.71
CA SER A 71 32.54 -3.58 21.05
C SER A 71 31.35 -3.64 22.00
N ASP A 72 30.44 -2.67 21.88
CA ASP A 72 29.20 -2.60 22.66
C ASP A 72 27.99 -2.18 21.81
N ILE A 73 26.81 -2.54 22.30
CA ILE A 73 25.52 -2.13 21.75
C ILE A 73 24.73 -1.50 22.88
N THR A 74 24.20 -0.31 22.63
CA THR A 74 23.37 0.48 23.55
C THR A 74 21.99 0.72 22.95
N VAL A 75 20.96 0.55 23.78
CA VAL A 75 19.56 0.69 23.40
C VAL A 75 18.90 1.81 24.23
N SER A 76 18.13 2.66 23.56
CA SER A 76 17.31 3.70 24.17
C SER A 76 15.88 3.70 23.65
N VAL A 77 14.94 4.09 24.50
CA VAL A 77 13.54 4.34 24.12
C VAL A 77 13.19 5.78 24.45
N ASN A 78 12.58 6.50 23.51
CA ASN A 78 12.21 7.91 23.65
C ASN A 78 13.40 8.74 24.15
N ASP A 79 14.55 8.54 23.50
CA ASP A 79 15.86 9.16 23.77
C ASP A 79 16.47 8.86 25.16
N VAL A 80 15.84 8.00 25.96
CA VAL A 80 16.38 7.55 27.25
C VAL A 80 17.08 6.19 27.11
N LYS A 81 18.41 6.18 27.29
CA LYS A 81 19.24 4.96 27.33
C LYS A 81 18.88 4.13 28.56
N PHE A 82 18.69 2.82 28.39
CA PHE A 82 18.32 1.93 29.50
C PHE A 82 19.07 0.59 29.52
N ALA A 83 19.76 0.22 28.45
CA ALA A 83 20.56 -1.00 28.39
C ALA A 83 21.77 -0.83 27.47
N SER A 84 22.91 -1.34 27.92
CA SER A 84 24.12 -1.52 27.12
C SER A 84 24.67 -2.92 27.35
N PHE A 85 25.17 -3.58 26.32
CA PHE A 85 25.72 -4.92 26.43
C PHE A 85 26.81 -5.18 25.40
N ARG A 86 27.69 -6.14 25.74
CA ARG A 86 28.70 -6.65 24.81
C ARG A 86 28.15 -7.83 24.01
N PRO A 87 28.39 -7.89 22.69
CA PRO A 87 28.07 -9.05 21.86
C PRO A 87 28.76 -10.33 22.34
N LYS A 88 28.14 -11.49 22.13
CA LYS A 88 28.75 -12.79 22.51
C LYS A 88 29.93 -13.12 21.59
N ARG A 89 30.85 -13.94 22.10
CA ARG A 89 31.99 -14.50 21.36
C ARG A 89 31.56 -15.64 20.42
N GLN A 90 30.63 -15.36 19.52
CA GLN A 90 30.17 -16.26 18.46
C GLN A 90 30.03 -15.51 17.14
N THR A 91 30.18 -16.24 16.03
CA THR A 91 29.91 -15.76 14.68
C THR A 91 28.46 -16.03 14.30
N GLY A 92 27.98 -15.38 13.24
CA GLY A 92 26.59 -15.52 12.78
C GLY A 92 25.57 -14.77 13.64
N LEU A 93 24.30 -15.09 13.42
CA LEU A 93 23.16 -14.42 14.06
C LEU A 93 23.17 -14.65 15.58
N GLN A 94 22.96 -13.57 16.32
CA GLN A 94 22.84 -13.55 17.78
C GLN A 94 21.50 -12.96 18.17
N THR A 95 20.95 -13.43 19.29
CA THR A 95 19.72 -12.89 19.86
C THR A 95 19.98 -12.37 21.27
N LYS A 96 19.49 -11.17 21.56
CA LYS A 96 19.48 -10.58 22.90
C LYS A 96 18.07 -10.17 23.27
N SER A 97 17.57 -10.72 24.37
CA SER A 97 16.30 -10.30 24.98
C SER A 97 16.56 -9.28 26.08
N ILE A 98 15.88 -8.13 26.04
CA ILE A 98 16.10 -6.99 26.93
C ILE A 98 14.76 -6.48 27.45
N LYS A 99 14.57 -6.44 28.76
CA LYS A 99 13.37 -5.86 29.37
C LYS A 99 13.41 -4.33 29.24
N ILE A 100 12.38 -3.74 28.66
CA ILE A 100 12.23 -2.29 28.57
C ILE A 100 11.51 -1.78 29.83
N PRO A 101 12.07 -0.79 30.56
CA PRO A 101 11.40 -0.23 31.74
C PRO A 101 10.05 0.39 31.37
N LEU A 102 8.98 -0.02 32.06
CA LEU A 102 7.61 0.42 31.74
C LEU A 102 7.42 1.94 31.83
N ARG A 103 8.19 2.62 32.69
CA ARG A 103 8.18 4.09 32.84
C ARG A 103 8.59 4.85 31.57
N LEU A 104 9.27 4.19 30.64
CA LEU A 104 9.70 4.79 29.37
C LEU A 104 8.67 4.60 28.26
N ILE A 105 7.64 3.76 28.48
CA ILE A 105 6.67 3.38 27.46
C ILE A 105 5.53 4.39 27.41
N GLN A 106 5.35 4.98 26.24
CA GLN A 106 4.26 5.89 25.86
C GLN A 106 3.34 5.21 24.84
N GLY A 107 2.34 5.95 24.30
CA GLY A 107 1.48 5.45 23.22
C GLY A 107 2.28 5.10 21.97
N GLN A 108 3.04 6.06 21.44
CA GLN A 108 4.03 5.85 20.38
C GLN A 108 5.45 5.93 20.97
N ASN A 109 6.35 5.07 20.51
CA ASN A 109 7.70 4.98 21.06
C ASN A 109 8.75 4.93 19.95
N ASN A 110 9.82 5.71 20.10
CA ASN A 110 11.03 5.62 19.29
C ASN A 110 12.04 4.71 19.99
N LEU A 111 12.46 3.63 19.34
CA LEU A 111 13.51 2.72 19.79
C LEU A 111 14.79 2.96 18.97
N ARG A 112 15.86 3.38 19.64
CA ARG A 112 17.17 3.55 19.02
C ARG A 112 18.13 2.44 19.47
N ILE A 113 18.78 1.83 18.50
CA ILE A 113 19.86 0.86 18.69
C ILE A 113 21.13 1.52 18.18
N SER A 114 22.14 1.59 19.04
CA SER A 114 23.45 2.18 18.72
C SER A 114 24.55 1.22 19.13
N GLY A 115 25.72 1.33 18.54
CA GLY A 115 26.85 0.51 18.95
C GLY A 115 28.19 1.13 18.60
N GLN A 116 29.21 0.72 19.36
CA GLN A 116 30.60 0.85 18.96
C GLN A 116 31.10 -0.52 18.50
N ILE A 117 31.47 -0.64 17.22
CA ILE A 117 31.96 -1.88 16.63
C ILE A 117 33.42 -1.68 16.25
N LEU A 118 34.31 -2.32 17.00
CA LEU A 118 35.75 -2.13 16.88
C LEU A 118 36.42 -3.44 16.48
N ASN A 119 37.27 -3.41 15.46
CA ASN A 119 38.11 -4.56 15.08
C ASN A 119 39.38 -4.64 15.93
N ALA A 120 39.89 -5.86 16.14
CA ALA A 120 41.21 -6.08 16.75
C ALA A 120 42.14 -6.82 15.78
N ALA A 121 43.41 -6.41 15.74
CA ALA A 121 44.49 -7.11 15.04
C ALA A 121 45.75 -7.18 15.92
N GLY A 122 45.93 -8.29 16.64
CA GLY A 122 47.17 -8.62 17.38
C GLY A 122 47.43 -7.79 18.65
N LYS A 123 48.69 -7.80 19.13
CA LYS A 123 49.15 -7.12 20.38
C LYS A 123 49.33 -5.59 20.26
N ARG A 124 48.97 -4.98 19.14
CA ARG A 124 49.05 -3.52 18.95
C ARG A 124 47.65 -2.95 18.95
N ASP A 125 47.44 -1.93 19.78
CA ASP A 125 46.20 -1.17 19.91
C ASP A 125 46.00 -0.29 18.66
N TYR A 126 45.70 -0.97 17.56
CA TYR A 126 45.46 -0.33 16.29
C TYR A 126 44.00 0.12 16.31
N ARG A 127 43.79 1.35 16.79
CA ARG A 127 42.61 2.20 16.48
C ARG A 127 42.58 2.53 14.97
N LEU A 128 42.87 1.54 14.11
CA LEU A 128 43.02 1.65 12.66
C LEU A 128 41.74 2.20 12.07
N GLY A 129 41.92 3.06 11.06
CA GLY A 129 40.89 3.89 10.45
C GLY A 129 39.59 3.18 10.12
N GLN A 130 38.54 3.97 9.92
CA GLN A 130 37.22 3.46 9.56
C GLN A 130 37.32 2.45 8.41
N THR A 131 36.97 1.21 8.72
CA THR A 131 36.92 0.12 7.75
C THR A 131 35.46 -0.33 7.63
N PRO A 132 34.99 -0.64 6.40
CA PRO A 132 33.70 -1.28 6.19
C PRO A 132 33.55 -2.61 6.92
N ALA A 133 34.66 -3.22 7.35
CA ALA A 133 34.68 -4.43 8.15
C ALA A 133 34.29 -4.21 9.62
N ASN A 134 34.04 -2.98 10.06
CA ASN A 134 33.30 -2.71 11.31
C ASN A 134 31.83 -2.61 10.94
N TRP A 135 31.00 -3.57 11.35
CA TRP A 135 29.58 -3.51 11.03
C TRP A 135 28.70 -4.23 12.05
N LEU A 136 27.46 -3.77 12.14
CA LEU A 136 26.33 -4.33 12.88
C LEU A 136 25.16 -4.49 11.92
N THR A 137 24.70 -5.70 11.73
CA THR A 137 23.45 -6.02 11.06
C THR A 137 22.36 -6.25 12.08
N VAL A 138 21.24 -5.54 11.97
CA VAL A 138 20.01 -5.83 12.72
C VAL A 138 19.05 -6.54 11.78
N ASP A 139 18.62 -7.73 12.19
CA ASP A 139 17.79 -8.61 11.39
C ASP A 139 16.29 -8.26 11.52
N SER A 140 15.54 -8.45 10.43
CA SER A 140 14.10 -8.16 10.35
C SER A 140 13.23 -8.97 11.32
N HIS A 141 13.73 -10.10 11.85
CA HIS A 141 13.03 -10.86 12.90
C HIS A 141 13.14 -10.22 14.29
N SER A 142 13.82 -9.08 14.43
CA SER A 142 13.81 -8.30 15.67
C SER A 142 12.40 -7.78 15.98
N SER A 143 12.05 -7.72 17.27
CA SER A 143 10.67 -7.40 17.68
C SER A 143 10.57 -6.84 19.10
N VAL A 144 9.44 -6.19 19.39
CA VAL A 144 9.04 -5.80 20.74
C VAL A 144 7.86 -6.67 21.17
N ASN A 145 8.03 -7.41 22.26
CA ASN A 145 7.00 -8.24 22.86
C ASN A 145 6.35 -7.52 24.04
N PHE A 146 5.03 -7.39 24.00
CA PHE A 146 4.20 -6.94 25.10
C PHE A 146 3.59 -8.14 25.83
N GLN A 147 3.61 -8.09 27.15
CA GLN A 147 2.73 -8.88 28.01
C GLN A 147 1.80 -7.93 28.74
N TYR A 148 0.50 -8.16 28.65
CA TYR A 148 -0.51 -7.23 29.16
C TYR A 148 -1.77 -7.96 29.65
N GLN A 149 -2.53 -7.26 30.48
CA GLN A 149 -3.93 -7.60 30.76
C GLN A 149 -4.81 -6.72 29.87
N LEU A 150 -5.78 -7.33 29.21
CA LEU A 150 -6.73 -6.60 28.38
C LEU A 150 -7.75 -5.89 29.28
N MET A 151 -7.84 -4.56 29.18
CA MET A 151 -8.95 -3.82 29.79
C MET A 151 -10.19 -4.03 28.92
N PRO A 152 -11.38 -4.30 29.49
CA PRO A 152 -12.59 -4.43 28.69
C PRO A 152 -12.96 -3.07 28.07
N PRO A 153 -13.59 -3.05 26.89
CA PRO A 153 -14.10 -1.83 26.31
C PRO A 153 -15.14 -1.18 27.22
N THR A 154 -15.16 0.15 27.24
CA THR A 154 -16.28 0.90 27.81
C THR A 154 -17.51 0.77 26.91
N LYS A 155 -18.63 1.41 27.30
CA LYS A 155 -19.83 1.42 26.46
C LYS A 155 -19.69 2.31 25.21
N ALA A 156 -18.65 3.13 25.10
CA ALA A 156 -18.45 4.04 23.97
C ALA A 156 -18.13 3.28 22.68
N ILE A 157 -18.69 3.73 21.55
CA ILE A 157 -18.39 3.19 20.22
C ILE A 157 -16.90 3.29 19.92
N LYS A 158 -16.24 4.41 20.23
CA LYS A 158 -14.77 4.56 20.16
C LYS A 158 -14.05 3.41 20.86
N SER A 159 -14.47 3.09 22.08
CA SER A 159 -13.80 2.06 22.88
C SER A 159 -13.96 0.68 22.26
N PHE A 160 -15.13 0.34 21.70
CA PHE A 160 -15.28 -0.88 20.92
C PHE A 160 -14.37 -0.87 19.69
N TYR A 161 -14.36 0.23 18.93
CA TYR A 161 -13.60 0.38 17.69
C TYR A 161 -12.10 0.21 17.91
N ASP A 162 -11.55 0.82 18.97
CA ASP A 162 -10.13 0.69 19.34
C ASP A 162 -9.74 -0.78 19.59
N HIS A 163 -10.64 -1.59 20.18
CA HIS A 163 -10.37 -3.02 20.41
C HIS A 163 -10.59 -3.86 19.15
N PHE A 164 -11.62 -3.54 18.35
CA PHE A 164 -11.97 -4.28 17.15
C PHE A 164 -10.90 -4.13 16.06
N SER A 165 -10.39 -2.92 15.86
CA SER A 165 -9.28 -2.61 14.92
C SER A 165 -7.90 -2.83 15.53
N GLY A 166 -7.85 -3.23 16.81
CA GLY A 166 -6.63 -3.48 17.56
C GLY A 166 -5.70 -4.52 16.92
N PRO A 167 -4.39 -4.27 16.80
CA PRO A 167 -3.47 -5.17 16.12
C PRO A 167 -3.32 -6.52 16.84
N ASP A 168 -3.46 -6.57 18.17
CA ASP A 168 -3.52 -7.82 18.91
C ASP A 168 -4.81 -8.59 18.67
N THR A 169 -5.94 -7.90 18.58
CA THR A 169 -7.25 -8.51 18.35
C THR A 169 -7.29 -9.14 16.96
N ILE A 170 -6.81 -8.43 15.94
CA ILE A 170 -6.69 -8.91 14.57
C ILE A 170 -5.71 -10.08 14.50
N ALA A 171 -4.54 -9.98 15.13
CA ALA A 171 -3.54 -11.05 15.14
C ALA A 171 -4.03 -12.34 15.77
N ASN A 172 -4.84 -12.22 16.82
CA ASN A 172 -5.45 -13.36 17.49
C ASN A 172 -6.77 -13.82 16.85
N ARG A 173 -7.13 -13.29 15.66
CA ARG A 173 -8.38 -13.59 14.95
C ARG A 173 -9.64 -13.39 15.81
N ASN A 174 -9.60 -12.37 16.67
CA ASN A 174 -10.64 -12.08 17.64
C ASN A 174 -11.61 -10.96 17.20
N SER A 175 -11.50 -10.53 15.94
CA SER A 175 -12.39 -9.57 15.27
C SER A 175 -13.07 -10.23 14.08
N VAL A 176 -14.36 -9.96 13.87
CA VAL A 176 -15.13 -10.45 12.71
C VAL A 176 -16.23 -9.47 12.31
N ILE A 177 -16.46 -9.34 11.01
CA ILE A 177 -17.66 -8.69 10.47
C ILE A 177 -18.67 -9.78 10.11
N ARG A 178 -19.91 -9.65 10.57
CA ARG A 178 -20.98 -10.63 10.34
C ARG A 178 -22.18 -10.02 9.65
N THR A 179 -22.72 -10.76 8.70
CA THR A 179 -23.98 -10.45 8.01
C THR A 179 -25.11 -11.36 8.50
N PRO A 180 -26.39 -11.04 8.23
CA PRO A 180 -27.49 -11.97 8.38
C PRO A 180 -27.25 -13.30 7.67
N ALA A 181 -27.87 -14.38 8.17
CA ALA A 181 -27.76 -15.72 7.58
C ALA A 181 -28.12 -15.75 6.08
N GLN A 182 -29.09 -14.94 5.69
CA GLN A 182 -29.53 -14.75 4.30
C GLN A 182 -29.30 -13.28 3.89
N ALA A 183 -28.04 -12.85 3.90
CA ALA A 183 -27.69 -11.49 3.53
C ALA A 183 -28.09 -11.16 2.08
N THR A 184 -28.74 -10.02 1.92
CA THR A 184 -29.02 -9.40 0.62
C THR A 184 -27.75 -8.82 0.00
N ASN A 185 -27.81 -8.53 -1.30
CA ASN A 185 -26.72 -7.85 -2.01
C ASN A 185 -26.38 -6.48 -1.37
N ALA A 186 -27.37 -5.75 -0.84
CA ALA A 186 -27.15 -4.48 -0.15
C ALA A 186 -26.45 -4.67 1.20
N GLU A 187 -26.82 -5.68 1.99
CA GLU A 187 -26.17 -5.97 3.28
C GLU A 187 -24.73 -6.43 3.09
N LEU A 188 -24.47 -7.25 2.05
CA LEU A 188 -23.12 -7.61 1.66
C LEU A 188 -22.31 -6.39 1.20
N ALA A 189 -22.89 -5.51 0.38
CA ALA A 189 -22.22 -4.29 -0.06
C ALA A 189 -21.86 -3.38 1.13
N ALA A 190 -22.81 -3.16 2.04
CA ALA A 190 -22.58 -2.41 3.28
C ALA A 190 -21.47 -3.03 4.14
N SER A 191 -21.42 -4.36 4.22
CA SER A 191 -20.36 -5.08 4.95
C SER A 191 -18.99 -4.91 4.31
N MET A 192 -18.92 -4.83 2.96
CA MET A 192 -17.67 -4.52 2.26
C MET A 192 -17.25 -3.06 2.46
N VAL A 193 -18.21 -2.13 2.56
CA VAL A 193 -17.90 -0.74 2.94
C VAL A 193 -17.27 -0.70 4.33
N VAL A 194 -17.83 -1.40 5.31
CA VAL A 194 -17.21 -1.54 6.64
C VAL A 194 -15.82 -2.17 6.54
N LEU A 195 -15.67 -3.33 5.88
CA LEU A 195 -14.38 -4.01 5.74
C LEU A 195 -13.31 -3.10 5.12
N THR A 196 -13.66 -2.36 4.07
CA THR A 196 -12.70 -1.49 3.39
C THR A 196 -12.29 -0.28 4.22
N GLY A 197 -13.18 0.26 5.04
CA GLY A 197 -12.83 1.31 6.01
C GLY A 197 -11.89 0.80 7.10
N GLU A 198 -12.12 -0.42 7.59
CA GLU A 198 -11.28 -1.05 8.60
C GLU A 198 -9.92 -1.48 8.05
N SER A 199 -9.88 -2.12 6.88
CA SER A 199 -8.62 -2.62 6.33
C SER A 199 -7.65 -1.50 5.95
N ARG A 200 -8.14 -0.28 5.67
CA ARG A 200 -7.30 0.92 5.48
C ARG A 200 -6.31 1.16 6.63
N VAL A 201 -6.71 0.85 7.87
CA VAL A 201 -5.92 1.17 9.08
C VAL A 201 -5.11 -0.03 9.59
N ILE A 202 -5.30 -1.20 8.97
CA ILE A 202 -4.56 -2.42 9.31
C ILE A 202 -3.18 -2.37 8.66
N THR A 203 -2.14 -2.19 9.47
CA THR A 203 -0.75 -2.11 8.99
C THR A 203 -0.07 -3.48 8.84
N THR A 204 -0.72 -4.57 9.24
CA THR A 204 -0.16 -5.93 9.15
C THR A 204 -0.39 -6.54 7.78
N GLU A 205 0.67 -6.99 7.10
CA GLU A 205 0.58 -7.51 5.74
C GLU A 205 0.10 -8.98 5.62
N ASN A 206 -0.27 -9.62 6.72
CA ASN A 206 -0.61 -11.05 6.76
C ASN A 206 -1.89 -11.37 7.56
N GLN A 207 -2.61 -10.35 8.01
CA GLN A 207 -3.82 -10.51 8.80
C GLN A 207 -4.92 -9.60 8.26
N GLN A 208 -6.16 -10.05 8.41
CA GLN A 208 -7.34 -9.36 7.91
C GLN A 208 -8.53 -9.66 8.82
N ILE A 209 -9.55 -8.82 8.76
CA ILE A 209 -10.80 -9.06 9.46
C ILE A 209 -11.70 -9.91 8.56
N PRO A 210 -12.07 -11.14 8.96
CA PRO A 210 -12.97 -11.97 8.18
C PRO A 210 -14.38 -11.38 8.12
N VAL A 211 -15.01 -11.49 6.95
CA VAL A 211 -16.45 -11.27 6.79
C VAL A 211 -17.12 -12.63 6.65
N THR A 212 -18.16 -12.90 7.45
CA THR A 212 -18.94 -14.15 7.38
C THR A 212 -20.42 -13.88 7.72
N THR A 213 -21.21 -14.93 7.91
CA THR A 213 -22.62 -14.85 8.33
C THR A 213 -22.79 -15.15 9.82
N LEU A 214 -23.94 -14.72 10.36
CA LEU A 214 -24.40 -15.13 11.69
C LEU A 214 -24.77 -16.62 11.78
N ALA A 215 -25.01 -17.30 10.65
CA ALA A 215 -25.23 -18.74 10.62
C ALA A 215 -23.93 -19.54 10.73
N ASP A 216 -22.79 -18.91 10.43
CA ASP A 216 -21.48 -19.54 10.53
C ASP A 216 -21.09 -19.76 12.00
N LYS A 217 -21.06 -21.04 12.39
CA LYS A 217 -20.68 -21.50 13.71
C LYS A 217 -19.17 -21.64 13.90
N THR A 218 -18.39 -21.63 12.81
CA THR A 218 -16.93 -21.81 12.84
C THR A 218 -16.23 -20.59 13.44
N VAL A 219 -16.83 -19.39 13.31
CA VAL A 219 -16.26 -18.11 13.78
C VAL A 219 -16.78 -17.71 15.18
N ASN A 220 -17.34 -18.64 15.94
CA ASN A 220 -17.85 -18.38 17.29
C ASN A 220 -16.76 -18.02 18.32
N ALA A 221 -15.48 -17.99 17.93
CA ALA A 221 -14.37 -17.65 18.83
C ALA A 221 -14.09 -16.14 18.97
N ALA A 222 -14.58 -15.29 18.06
CA ALA A 222 -14.25 -13.86 18.09
C ALA A 222 -15.11 -13.09 19.12
N ASP A 223 -14.46 -12.42 20.06
CA ASP A 223 -15.08 -11.58 21.09
C ASP A 223 -15.66 -10.29 20.51
N TYR A 224 -15.00 -9.69 19.51
CA TYR A 224 -15.40 -8.41 18.93
C TYR A 224 -16.04 -8.61 17.56
N GLN A 225 -17.33 -8.23 17.45
CA GLN A 225 -18.12 -8.49 16.25
C GLN A 225 -18.83 -7.24 15.76
N VAL A 226 -18.61 -6.85 14.52
CA VAL A 226 -19.47 -5.88 13.83
C VAL A 226 -20.55 -6.66 13.10
N VAL A 227 -21.83 -6.37 13.36
CA VAL A 227 -22.96 -7.03 12.72
C VAL A 227 -23.68 -6.05 11.81
N VAL A 228 -23.63 -6.27 10.50
CA VAL A 228 -24.18 -5.35 9.49
C VAL A 228 -25.40 -5.99 8.84
N GLY A 229 -26.57 -5.38 8.99
CA GLY A 229 -27.80 -5.93 8.40
C GLY A 229 -29.02 -5.03 8.56
N ARG A 230 -30.03 -5.23 7.71
CA ARG A 230 -31.34 -4.59 7.88
C ARG A 230 -31.97 -5.08 9.16
N TYR A 231 -32.68 -4.20 9.86
CA TYR A 231 -33.28 -4.51 11.16
C TYR A 231 -34.07 -5.82 11.16
N GLN A 232 -34.91 -6.01 10.13
CA GLN A 232 -35.75 -7.21 9.96
C GLN A 232 -34.97 -8.52 9.72
N HIS A 233 -33.71 -8.45 9.25
CA HIS A 233 -32.86 -9.62 9.00
C HIS A 233 -31.94 -9.94 10.18
N LEU A 234 -31.85 -9.04 11.17
CA LEU A 234 -31.08 -9.32 12.38
C LEU A 234 -31.77 -10.42 13.21
N PRO A 235 -31.01 -11.25 13.96
CA PRO A 235 -31.57 -12.14 14.96
C PRO A 235 -32.46 -11.42 15.97
N GLN A 236 -33.53 -12.07 16.43
CA GLN A 236 -34.49 -11.49 17.39
C GLN A 236 -33.82 -10.90 18.64
N ARG A 237 -32.72 -11.50 19.13
CA ARG A 237 -31.98 -10.97 20.28
C ARG A 237 -31.47 -9.55 20.08
N PHE A 238 -31.04 -9.18 18.87
CA PHE A 238 -30.58 -7.83 18.55
C PHE A 238 -31.76 -6.91 18.23
N GLN A 239 -32.79 -7.44 17.56
CA GLN A 239 -34.03 -6.67 17.31
C GLN A 239 -34.69 -6.19 18.60
N ARG A 240 -34.71 -6.99 19.68
CA ARG A 240 -35.28 -6.60 20.97
C ARG A 240 -34.47 -5.52 21.70
N MET A 241 -33.19 -5.35 21.38
CA MET A 241 -32.30 -4.35 21.99
C MET A 241 -32.31 -3.01 21.25
N ILE A 242 -32.99 -2.94 20.09
CA ILE A 242 -33.11 -1.77 19.24
C ILE A 242 -34.59 -1.51 18.97
N LYS A 243 -35.11 -0.36 19.42
CA LYS A 243 -36.52 -0.05 19.16
C LYS A 243 -36.67 0.30 17.68
N ARG A 244 -37.54 -0.41 16.97
CA ARG A 244 -37.78 -0.20 15.53
C ARG A 244 -38.17 1.24 15.20
N GLN A 245 -38.90 1.91 16.08
CA GLN A 245 -39.30 3.32 15.92
C GLN A 245 -38.09 4.27 15.85
N ASP A 246 -36.98 3.94 16.53
CA ASP A 246 -35.76 4.75 16.54
C ASP A 246 -35.00 4.66 15.19
N LEU A 247 -35.47 3.83 14.25
CA LEU A 247 -34.90 3.66 12.91
C LEU A 247 -35.75 4.32 11.81
N GLN A 248 -36.79 5.07 12.18
CA GLN A 248 -37.59 5.80 11.20
C GLN A 248 -36.78 6.99 10.65
N GLY A 249 -36.50 6.97 9.35
CA GLY A 249 -35.70 8.01 8.68
C GLY A 249 -34.19 7.97 8.97
N GLN A 250 -33.71 7.01 9.78
CA GLN A 250 -32.30 6.92 10.17
C GLN A 250 -31.84 5.47 10.34
N GLY A 251 -30.54 5.23 10.19
CA GLY A 251 -29.87 4.04 10.67
C GLY A 251 -29.32 4.24 12.09
N GLN A 252 -28.84 3.15 12.68
CA GLN A 252 -28.27 3.16 14.02
C GLN A 252 -27.00 2.31 14.06
N ILE A 253 -26.00 2.84 14.75
CA ILE A 253 -24.84 2.13 15.24
C ILE A 253 -25.05 1.94 16.74
N ARG A 254 -24.91 0.72 17.26
CA ARG A 254 -25.14 0.44 18.68
C ARG A 254 -24.18 -0.57 19.24
N PHE A 255 -23.48 -0.19 20.30
CA PHE A 255 -22.68 -1.09 21.11
C PHE A 255 -23.57 -1.95 22.02
N ILE A 256 -23.32 -3.26 22.04
CA ILE A 256 -24.01 -4.23 22.87
C ILE A 256 -22.99 -5.21 23.44
N HIS A 257 -22.98 -5.40 24.76
CA HIS A 257 -22.25 -6.48 25.42
C HIS A 257 -23.24 -7.56 25.85
N SER A 258 -23.05 -8.79 25.36
CA SER A 258 -23.96 -9.91 25.64
C SER A 258 -23.21 -11.23 25.58
N GLN A 259 -23.45 -12.13 26.54
CA GLN A 259 -22.83 -13.47 26.61
C GLN A 259 -21.30 -13.45 26.53
N GLY A 260 -20.66 -12.46 27.17
CA GLY A 260 -19.20 -12.31 27.19
C GLY A 260 -18.58 -11.82 25.87
N ARG A 261 -19.39 -11.35 24.92
CA ARG A 261 -18.95 -10.83 23.62
C ARG A 261 -19.41 -9.39 23.42
N TYR A 262 -18.63 -8.67 22.63
CA TYR A 262 -18.83 -7.27 22.29
C TYR A 262 -19.32 -7.17 20.84
N TYR A 263 -20.46 -6.52 20.68
CA TYR A 263 -21.11 -6.34 19.39
C TYR A 263 -21.24 -4.85 19.07
N LEU A 264 -20.96 -4.50 17.82
CA LEU A 264 -21.38 -3.26 17.21
C LEU A 264 -22.43 -3.58 16.15
N ILE A 265 -23.68 -3.28 16.44
CA ILE A 265 -24.79 -3.50 15.50
C ILE A 265 -24.90 -2.28 14.59
N VAL A 266 -24.82 -2.52 13.29
CA VAL A 266 -24.95 -1.52 12.22
C VAL A 266 -26.22 -1.86 11.46
N THR A 267 -27.27 -1.07 11.65
CA THR A 267 -28.60 -1.43 11.15
C THR A 267 -29.43 -0.25 10.68
N ALA A 268 -30.36 -0.53 9.77
CA ALA A 268 -31.36 0.43 9.29
C ALA A 268 -32.60 -0.30 8.76
N LEU A 269 -33.67 0.44 8.48
CA LEU A 269 -34.86 -0.10 7.82
C LEU A 269 -34.70 -0.23 6.29
N THR A 270 -33.83 0.58 5.67
CA THR A 270 -33.64 0.63 4.21
C THR A 270 -32.19 0.41 3.80
N ASP A 271 -32.00 -0.10 2.58
CA ASP A 271 -30.66 -0.35 2.01
C ASP A 271 -29.82 0.93 1.90
N ARG A 272 -30.48 2.06 1.59
CA ARG A 272 -29.85 3.38 1.49
C ARG A 272 -29.28 3.84 2.84
N LEU A 273 -30.11 3.84 3.89
CA LEU A 273 -29.68 4.21 5.23
C LEU A 273 -28.66 3.22 5.79
N LEU A 274 -28.77 1.92 5.51
CA LEU A 274 -27.77 0.93 5.90
C LEU A 274 -26.42 1.24 5.27
N THR A 275 -26.41 1.63 3.98
CA THR A 275 -25.17 2.03 3.29
C THR A 275 -24.56 3.28 3.91
N GLN A 276 -25.38 4.28 4.26
CA GLN A 276 -24.90 5.50 4.91
C GLN A 276 -24.34 5.20 6.32
N THR A 277 -25.02 4.35 7.09
CA THR A 277 -24.56 3.90 8.41
C THR A 277 -23.26 3.11 8.32
N ALA A 278 -23.11 2.25 7.30
CA ALA A 278 -21.86 1.54 7.04
C ALA A 278 -20.71 2.48 6.66
N LYS A 279 -20.99 3.57 5.92
CA LYS A 279 -19.99 4.60 5.62
C LYS A 279 -19.52 5.33 6.87
N PHE A 280 -20.41 5.61 7.82
CA PHE A 280 -20.02 6.17 9.11
C PHE A 280 -19.01 5.24 9.82
N VAL A 281 -19.31 3.94 9.88
CA VAL A 281 -18.40 2.96 10.49
C VAL A 281 -17.07 2.85 9.74
N ALA A 282 -17.11 2.97 8.40
CA ALA A 282 -15.92 2.98 7.57
C ALA A 282 -15.07 4.26 7.70
N ASN A 283 -15.52 5.25 8.48
CA ASN A 283 -14.80 6.48 8.77
C ASN A 283 -14.16 6.39 10.16
N GLN A 284 -12.84 6.21 10.19
CA GLN A 284 -12.07 6.04 11.42
C GLN A 284 -12.24 7.24 12.35
N GLU A 285 -12.19 8.46 11.82
CA GLU A 285 -12.28 9.69 12.59
C GLU A 285 -13.62 9.77 13.34
N LEU A 286 -14.72 9.52 12.64
CA LEU A 286 -16.07 9.48 13.25
C LEU A 286 -16.15 8.38 14.33
N MET A 287 -15.63 7.19 14.05
CA MET A 287 -15.62 6.10 15.02
C MET A 287 -14.80 6.44 16.27
N GLN A 288 -13.67 7.15 16.10
CA GLN A 288 -12.80 7.58 17.19
C GLN A 288 -13.37 8.78 17.99
N GLU A 289 -14.23 9.60 17.39
CA GLU A 289 -14.89 10.72 18.06
C GLU A 289 -16.16 10.30 18.83
N THR A 290 -16.76 9.16 18.49
CA THR A 290 -18.04 8.72 19.05
C THR A 290 -17.91 8.16 20.47
N GLN A 291 -18.17 9.00 21.47
CA GLN A 291 -18.09 8.65 22.89
C GLN A 291 -19.37 7.98 23.45
N THR A 292 -20.44 7.95 22.68
CA THR A 292 -21.74 7.38 23.08
C THR A 292 -21.81 5.88 22.79
N ALA A 293 -22.75 5.19 23.41
CA ALA A 293 -23.02 3.77 23.16
C ALA A 293 -23.89 3.50 21.93
N SER A 294 -24.49 4.55 21.38
CA SER A 294 -25.33 4.49 20.20
C SER A 294 -25.22 5.79 19.43
N GLU A 295 -25.21 5.68 18.10
CA GLU A 295 -25.17 6.80 17.18
C GLU A 295 -26.27 6.62 16.13
N ALA A 296 -26.95 7.71 15.77
CA ALA A 296 -27.99 7.73 14.76
C ALA A 296 -27.44 8.35 13.47
N VAL A 297 -27.69 7.70 12.33
CA VAL A 297 -27.15 8.14 11.03
C VAL A 297 -28.30 8.40 10.07
N THR A 298 -28.51 9.65 9.72
CA THR A 298 -29.50 10.08 8.73
C THR A 298 -28.87 10.19 7.34
N ASP A 299 -29.69 10.44 6.32
CA ASP A 299 -29.19 10.72 4.96
C ASP A 299 -28.34 12.01 4.88
N GLU A 300 -28.55 12.96 5.80
CA GLU A 300 -27.83 14.23 5.88
C GLU A 300 -26.51 14.14 6.66
N THR A 301 -26.33 13.06 7.44
CA THR A 301 -25.12 12.85 8.25
C THR A 301 -23.90 12.76 7.33
N GLN A 302 -22.91 13.62 7.54
CA GLN A 302 -21.68 13.63 6.74
C GLN A 302 -20.81 12.44 7.16
N THR A 303 -20.80 11.39 6.34
CA THR A 303 -20.06 10.15 6.62
C THR A 303 -18.81 10.00 5.78
N PHE A 304 -18.50 10.97 4.93
CA PHE A 304 -17.35 10.88 4.04
C PHE A 304 -16.05 10.98 4.82
N THR A 305 -15.06 10.19 4.43
CA THR A 305 -13.72 10.33 5.00
C THR A 305 -12.97 11.49 4.35
N SER A 306 -12.20 12.25 5.14
CA SER A 306 -11.33 13.30 4.62
C SER A 306 -10.30 12.70 3.67
N ALA A 307 -10.36 13.11 2.40
CA ALA A 307 -9.32 12.82 1.42
C ALA A 307 -8.22 13.87 1.57
N LEU A 308 -7.05 13.48 2.08
CA LEU A 308 -5.86 14.32 2.02
C LEU A 308 -5.55 14.63 0.55
N HIS A 309 -5.76 15.87 0.12
CA HIS A 309 -5.33 16.33 -1.19
C HIS A 309 -3.81 16.35 -1.24
N TYR A 310 -3.21 15.25 -1.69
CA TYR A 310 -1.77 15.19 -1.89
C TYR A 310 -1.36 16.03 -3.10
N GLN A 311 -0.65 17.11 -2.80
CA GLN A 311 -0.13 18.05 -3.79
C GLN A 311 1.16 17.56 -4.46
N GLY A 312 1.49 16.27 -4.35
CA GLY A 312 2.73 15.72 -4.92
C GLY A 312 3.96 15.92 -4.03
N ARG A 313 3.80 16.32 -2.76
CA ARG A 313 4.89 16.60 -1.82
C ARG A 313 4.60 15.93 -0.48
N TYR A 314 5.59 15.24 0.06
CA TYR A 314 5.59 14.63 1.39
C TYR A 314 6.74 15.20 2.21
N GLN A 315 6.43 15.81 3.36
CA GLN A 315 7.43 16.34 4.27
C GLN A 315 8.12 15.18 4.99
N LEU A 316 9.45 15.12 4.96
CA LEU A 316 10.19 13.97 5.50
C LEU A 316 10.15 13.95 7.05
N THR A 317 10.14 15.12 7.68
CA THR A 317 10.06 15.27 9.13
C THR A 317 9.39 16.59 9.52
N ASP A 318 8.58 16.58 10.57
CA ASP A 318 7.90 17.77 11.09
C ASP A 318 8.81 18.63 11.98
N THR A 319 9.98 18.10 12.36
CA THR A 319 10.97 18.77 13.23
C THR A 319 12.38 18.61 12.67
N THR A 320 13.31 19.48 13.06
CA THR A 320 14.72 19.35 12.66
C THR A 320 15.36 18.14 13.32
N ASP A 321 15.84 17.21 12.49
CA ASP A 321 16.51 15.99 12.94
C ASP A 321 18.02 16.21 13.04
N LYS A 322 18.55 16.30 14.27
CA LYS A 322 19.99 16.45 14.53
C LYS A 322 20.67 15.10 14.73
N LEU A 323 21.67 14.82 13.91
CA LEU A 323 22.60 13.69 14.03
C LEU A 323 23.95 14.20 14.52
N VAL A 324 24.58 13.44 15.41
CA VAL A 324 25.82 13.83 16.09
C VAL A 324 26.78 12.64 16.12
N GLY A 325 28.06 12.90 15.88
CA GLY A 325 29.13 11.93 15.92
C GLY A 325 29.88 11.83 14.59
N SER A 326 31.15 11.47 14.67
CA SER A 326 32.02 11.31 13.51
C SER A 326 31.70 10.03 12.74
N GLY A 327 31.93 10.02 11.43
CA GLY A 327 31.73 8.84 10.59
C GLY A 327 30.34 8.75 9.97
N HIS A 328 29.92 7.52 9.68
CA HIS A 328 28.65 7.25 9.03
C HIS A 328 27.47 7.45 10.00
N GLN A 329 26.57 8.35 9.65
CA GLN A 329 25.32 8.61 10.34
C GLN A 329 24.16 8.41 9.38
N GLU A 330 23.03 7.89 9.85
CA GLU A 330 21.86 7.74 8.99
C GLU A 330 20.55 8.11 9.69
N ARG A 331 19.59 8.52 8.87
CA ARG A 331 18.21 8.80 9.27
C ARG A 331 17.28 8.28 8.20
N SER A 332 16.27 7.52 8.62
CA SER A 332 15.27 6.94 7.74
C SER A 332 13.93 7.65 7.95
N TYR A 333 13.28 8.00 6.84
CA TYR A 333 11.97 8.60 6.78
C TYR A 333 11.02 7.66 6.05
N PHE A 334 9.89 7.37 6.68
CA PHE A 334 8.84 6.59 6.04
C PHE A 334 7.94 7.55 5.26
N VAL A 335 7.82 7.33 3.96
CA VAL A 335 6.96 8.11 3.07
C VAL A 335 5.76 7.27 2.67
N SER A 336 4.56 7.75 2.94
CA SER A 336 3.30 7.15 2.46
C SER A 336 2.63 8.08 1.45
N LEU A 337 2.28 7.54 0.28
CA LEU A 337 1.71 8.28 -0.85
C LEU A 337 0.25 7.89 -1.09
N PRO A 338 -0.68 8.82 -1.26
CA PRO A 338 -2.05 8.44 -1.54
C PRO A 338 -2.26 7.65 -2.84
N VAL A 339 -3.15 6.65 -2.77
CA VAL A 339 -3.14 5.44 -3.60
C VAL A 339 -4.17 5.53 -4.71
N ASP A 340 -3.73 6.03 -5.85
CA ASP A 340 -4.32 5.76 -7.18
C ASP A 340 -3.30 5.99 -8.32
N ARG A 341 -2.01 5.98 -7.99
CA ARG A 341 -0.97 6.50 -8.89
C ARG A 341 0.27 5.63 -8.93
N ASN A 342 0.81 5.47 -10.13
CA ASN A 342 2.11 4.86 -10.35
C ASN A 342 3.18 5.97 -10.32
N ASN A 343 4.38 5.67 -9.80
CA ASN A 343 5.51 6.60 -9.84
C ASN A 343 5.74 7.02 -11.30
N ALA A 344 5.75 8.33 -11.54
CA ALA A 344 6.06 8.91 -12.82
C ALA A 344 7.52 9.38 -12.83
N ASP A 345 8.19 9.22 -13.97
CA ASP A 345 9.56 9.69 -14.16
C ASP A 345 9.70 11.17 -13.74
N GLY A 346 10.74 11.47 -12.97
CA GLY A 346 11.06 12.84 -12.51
C GLY A 346 10.60 13.20 -11.10
N SER A 347 10.27 12.21 -10.27
CA SER A 347 10.16 12.37 -8.80
C SER A 347 11.49 12.80 -8.19
N GLN A 348 11.45 13.60 -7.12
CA GLN A 348 12.63 14.19 -6.49
C GLN A 348 12.58 14.09 -4.96
N ILE A 349 13.75 13.94 -4.35
CA ILE A 349 13.95 14.10 -2.90
C ILE A 349 14.84 15.32 -2.71
N THR A 350 14.38 16.29 -1.92
CA THR A 350 15.14 17.49 -1.56
C THR A 350 15.41 17.49 -0.07
N LEU A 351 16.68 17.52 0.30
CA LEU A 351 17.15 17.64 1.67
C LEU A 351 17.66 19.06 1.92
N HIS A 352 17.21 19.67 3.00
CA HIS A 352 17.76 20.89 3.55
C HIS A 352 18.65 20.51 4.74
N LEU A 353 19.93 20.83 4.64
CA LEU A 353 20.96 20.36 5.56
C LEU A 353 21.73 21.52 6.17
N ARG A 354 22.08 21.38 7.46
CA ARG A 354 23.07 22.20 8.14
C ARG A 354 24.10 21.30 8.80
N TYR A 355 25.38 21.63 8.74
CA TYR A 355 26.42 20.75 9.26
C TYR A 355 27.61 21.50 9.85
N ALA A 356 28.35 20.82 10.71
CA ALA A 356 29.51 21.38 11.39
C ALA A 356 30.63 21.74 10.40
N LYS A 357 31.28 22.89 10.61
CA LYS A 357 32.37 23.39 9.75
C LYS A 357 33.73 22.72 9.99
N ASN A 358 33.84 21.86 11.00
CA ASN A 358 35.05 21.09 11.32
C ASN A 358 35.13 19.73 10.60
N LEU A 359 34.20 19.46 9.68
CA LEU A 359 34.23 18.28 8.83
C LEU A 359 35.42 18.32 7.85
N ASP A 360 35.94 17.15 7.52
CA ASP A 360 36.82 17.00 6.37
C ASP A 360 35.99 16.98 5.08
N PHE A 361 35.78 18.16 4.50
CA PHE A 361 34.98 18.34 3.30
C PHE A 361 35.52 17.65 2.04
N LYS A 362 36.76 17.13 2.07
CA LYS A 362 37.28 16.28 0.97
C LYS A 362 36.59 14.93 0.92
N SER A 363 36.13 14.43 2.06
CA SER A 363 35.56 13.08 2.21
C SER A 363 34.14 13.08 2.76
N ALA A 364 33.64 14.21 3.27
CA ALA A 364 32.28 14.33 3.75
C ALA A 364 31.26 14.19 2.61
N LEU A 365 30.26 13.32 2.78
CA LEU A 365 29.31 12.92 1.74
C LEU A 365 27.89 12.79 2.31
N ALA A 366 26.89 13.24 1.55
CA ALA A 366 25.49 12.90 1.77
C ALA A 366 25.01 11.96 0.67
N THR A 367 24.35 10.86 1.02
CA THR A 367 23.78 9.87 0.09
C THR A 367 22.32 9.62 0.43
N VAL A 368 21.46 9.61 -0.59
CA VAL A 368 20.04 9.30 -0.46
C VAL A 368 19.78 7.90 -1.02
N TYR A 369 19.08 7.09 -0.24
CA TYR A 369 18.58 5.77 -0.61
C TYR A 369 17.05 5.79 -0.64
N VAL A 370 16.47 5.05 -1.57
CA VAL A 370 15.03 4.77 -1.66
C VAL A 370 14.85 3.26 -1.70
N ASN A 371 14.15 2.70 -0.71
CA ASN A 371 14.01 1.24 -0.56
C ASN A 371 15.36 0.50 -0.73
N ASP A 372 16.36 0.97 0.03
CA ASP A 372 17.75 0.47 0.03
C ASP A 372 18.54 0.65 -1.27
N THR A 373 17.96 1.22 -2.32
CA THR A 373 18.66 1.56 -3.56
C THR A 373 19.22 2.97 -3.48
N ALA A 374 20.52 3.15 -3.65
CA ALA A 374 21.15 4.48 -3.71
C ALA A 374 20.65 5.23 -4.95
N VAL A 375 20.01 6.39 -4.74
CA VAL A 375 19.44 7.21 -5.83
C VAL A 375 20.31 8.41 -6.17
N GLY A 376 21.19 8.85 -5.27
CA GLY A 376 22.15 9.91 -5.52
C GLY A 376 22.99 10.27 -4.31
N SER A 377 24.14 10.87 -4.55
CA SER A 377 25.06 11.35 -3.50
C SER A 377 25.69 12.69 -3.87
N ARG A 378 26.18 13.42 -2.86
CA ARG A 378 26.88 14.69 -3.05
C ARG A 378 27.82 15.01 -1.90
N HIS A 379 29.00 15.54 -2.23
CA HIS A 379 29.94 16.05 -1.23
C HIS A 379 29.34 17.21 -0.43
N LEU A 380 29.59 17.20 0.89
CA LEU A 380 29.33 18.35 1.75
C LEU A 380 30.46 19.38 1.58
N THR A 381 30.18 20.67 1.75
CA THR A 381 31.18 21.73 1.52
C THR A 381 31.11 22.82 2.58
N ALA A 382 32.26 23.35 3.00
CA ALA A 382 32.33 24.43 3.99
C ALA A 382 31.45 25.65 3.63
N ARG A 383 31.37 25.99 2.33
CA ARG A 383 30.60 27.14 1.83
C ARG A 383 29.08 27.01 2.07
N ARG A 384 28.56 25.78 2.11
CA ARG A 384 27.11 25.53 2.24
C ARG A 384 26.71 25.03 3.64
N ALA A 385 27.66 24.90 4.55
CA ALA A 385 27.46 24.29 5.87
C ALA A 385 26.29 24.86 6.70
N ASP A 386 25.98 26.15 6.54
CA ASP A 386 24.90 26.78 7.31
C ASP A 386 23.51 26.68 6.65
N ASN A 387 23.43 26.33 5.36
CA ASN A 387 22.18 26.24 4.58
C ASN A 387 22.42 25.51 3.24
N ASP A 388 22.58 24.20 3.28
CA ASP A 388 22.78 23.39 2.07
C ASP A 388 21.46 22.80 1.59
N THR A 389 21.28 22.74 0.27
CA THR A 389 20.10 22.11 -0.35
C THR A 389 20.57 21.05 -1.32
N PHE A 390 20.18 19.80 -1.08
CA PHE A 390 20.54 18.64 -1.89
C PHE A 390 19.30 18.00 -2.52
N THR A 391 19.17 18.11 -3.84
CA THR A 391 18.08 17.48 -4.59
C THR A 391 18.58 16.30 -5.41
N VAL A 392 17.91 15.15 -5.26
CA VAL A 392 18.13 13.93 -6.05
C VAL A 392 16.89 13.63 -6.87
N THR A 393 17.06 13.31 -8.15
CA THR A 393 15.97 12.82 -9.01
C THR A 393 15.99 11.29 -9.02
N LEU A 394 14.84 10.67 -8.79
CA LEU A 394 14.71 9.22 -8.79
C LEU A 394 14.95 8.65 -10.21
N PRO A 395 15.60 7.48 -10.34
CA PRO A 395 15.79 6.81 -11.63
C PRO A 395 14.46 6.54 -12.35
N LYS A 396 14.49 6.64 -13.68
CA LYS A 396 13.33 6.31 -14.52
C LYS A 396 12.91 4.85 -14.31
N GLY A 397 11.61 4.61 -14.24
CA GLY A 397 11.06 3.26 -14.04
C GLY A 397 11.27 2.65 -12.65
N MET A 398 11.83 3.39 -11.67
CA MET A 398 11.90 2.93 -10.28
C MET A 398 10.47 2.79 -9.72
N ALA A 399 10.07 1.57 -9.37
CA ALA A 399 8.79 1.33 -8.73
C ALA A 399 8.82 1.85 -7.29
N LEU A 400 7.92 2.78 -6.97
CA LEU A 400 7.62 3.15 -5.58
C LEU A 400 6.34 2.43 -5.18
N GLY A 401 6.37 1.75 -4.04
CA GLY A 401 5.16 1.25 -3.42
C GLY A 401 4.28 2.39 -2.88
N HIS A 402 3.12 2.04 -2.33
CA HIS A 402 2.26 2.97 -1.58
C HIS A 402 3.04 3.64 -0.43
N SER A 403 3.94 2.88 0.18
CA SER A 403 4.95 3.38 1.09
C SER A 403 6.34 3.00 0.63
N PHE A 404 7.31 3.85 0.96
CA PHE A 404 8.72 3.59 0.73
C PHE A 404 9.56 4.31 1.79
N THR A 405 10.77 3.80 2.02
CA THR A 405 11.71 4.41 2.96
C THR A 405 12.69 5.29 2.21
N VAL A 406 12.79 6.55 2.61
CA VAL A 406 13.88 7.46 2.22
C VAL A 406 14.92 7.42 3.32
N ARG A 407 16.09 6.84 3.06
CA ARG A 407 17.20 6.80 4.01
C ARG A 407 18.29 7.77 3.59
N VAL A 408 18.61 8.70 4.46
CA VAL A 408 19.67 9.70 4.29
C VAL A 408 20.87 9.23 5.07
N ALA A 409 21.96 8.94 4.37
CA ALA A 409 23.24 8.55 4.94
C ALA A 409 24.24 9.71 4.80
N LEU A 410 24.98 9.99 5.86
CA LEU A 410 25.86 11.14 6.01
C LEU A 410 27.21 10.65 6.55
N ASP A 411 28.23 10.73 5.72
CA ASP A 411 29.61 10.42 6.09
C ASP A 411 30.27 11.70 6.62
N LEU A 412 30.57 11.73 7.91
CA LEU A 412 31.01 12.92 8.65
C LEU A 412 32.44 12.75 9.22
N PRO A 413 33.48 12.64 8.37
CA PRO A 413 34.85 12.63 8.84
C PRO A 413 35.23 13.99 9.42
N VAL A 414 36.07 14.02 10.45
CA VAL A 414 36.65 15.26 11.03
C VAL A 414 38.15 15.29 10.79
N GLN A 415 38.71 16.50 10.66
CA GLN A 415 40.16 16.69 10.47
C GLN A 415 40.98 16.57 11.78
N GLN A 416 40.33 16.30 12.92
CA GLN A 416 40.93 16.28 14.26
C GLN A 416 41.49 14.88 14.63
N PRO A 417 42.50 14.79 15.51
CA PRO A 417 43.06 13.51 15.95
C PRO A 417 42.01 12.65 16.68
N ALA A 418 42.14 11.32 16.55
CA ALA A 418 41.24 10.27 17.07
C ALA A 418 41.00 10.27 18.61
N ASN A 419 41.56 11.23 19.35
CA ASN A 419 41.45 11.38 20.80
C ASN A 419 40.49 12.50 21.24
N SER A 420 39.76 13.17 20.33
CA SER A 420 38.76 14.16 20.73
C SER A 420 37.56 13.46 21.39
N THR A 421 37.34 13.70 22.69
CA THR A 421 36.24 13.14 23.48
C THR A 421 34.92 13.91 23.31
N ASN A 422 34.87 14.92 22.44
CA ASN A 422 33.67 15.74 22.26
C ASN A 422 32.61 14.96 21.47
N GLN A 423 31.66 14.36 22.21
CA GLN A 423 30.53 13.61 21.64
C GLN A 423 29.47 14.51 20.99
N GLU A 424 29.62 15.84 21.03
CA GLU A 424 28.67 16.81 20.46
C GLU A 424 29.06 17.31 19.06
N THR A 425 30.21 16.90 18.54
CA THR A 425 30.73 17.28 17.21
C THR A 425 31.44 16.11 16.52
N PRO A 426 31.38 15.99 15.18
CA PRO A 426 30.61 16.81 14.26
C PRO A 426 29.11 16.55 14.40
N TRP A 427 28.32 17.46 13.88
CA TRP A 427 26.87 17.34 13.80
C TRP A 427 26.39 17.67 12.40
N VAL A 428 25.22 17.15 12.06
CA VAL A 428 24.45 17.49 10.87
C VAL A 428 22.97 17.52 11.26
N SER A 429 22.24 18.46 10.70
CA SER A 429 20.80 18.60 10.90
C SER A 429 20.11 18.45 9.56
N ILE A 430 19.04 17.65 9.53
CA ILE A 430 18.12 17.56 8.41
C ILE A 430 16.91 18.40 8.80
N GLU A 431 16.72 19.51 8.10
CA GLU A 431 15.70 20.50 8.44
C GLU A 431 14.29 20.01 8.08
N SER A 432 13.29 20.52 8.81
CA SER A 432 11.88 20.10 8.68
C SER A 432 11.29 20.36 7.30
N ASP A 433 11.81 21.32 6.54
CA ASP A 433 11.35 21.62 5.18
C ASP A 433 11.89 20.64 4.11
N SER A 434 12.66 19.61 4.50
CA SER A 434 13.08 18.51 3.64
C SER A 434 11.87 17.71 3.13
N VAL A 435 11.84 17.42 1.82
CA VAL A 435 10.62 16.97 1.13
C VAL A 435 10.89 15.90 0.07
N ALA A 436 10.02 14.89 0.00
CA ALA A 436 9.88 14.00 -1.14
C ALA A 436 8.78 14.50 -2.08
N ALA A 437 9.16 15.04 -3.23
CA ALA A 437 8.26 15.47 -4.29
C ALA A 437 8.02 14.32 -5.28
N ILE A 438 6.95 13.55 -5.08
CA ILE A 438 6.65 12.39 -5.92
C ILE A 438 5.72 12.80 -7.06
N LYS A 439 6.25 12.71 -8.28
CA LYS A 439 5.45 12.77 -9.50
C LYS A 439 4.77 11.42 -9.68
N SER A 440 3.49 11.47 -9.96
CA SER A 440 2.63 10.29 -9.91
C SER A 440 1.61 10.40 -11.03
N ALA A 441 1.42 9.36 -11.83
CA ALA A 441 0.43 9.34 -12.92
C ALA A 441 -0.64 8.25 -12.66
N PRO A 442 -1.90 8.47 -13.04
CA PRO A 442 -2.94 7.43 -12.92
C PRO A 442 -2.50 6.15 -13.63
N GLY A 443 -2.52 5.02 -12.91
CA GLY A 443 -2.16 3.72 -13.47
C GLY A 443 -3.17 3.27 -14.52
N ASN A 444 -2.76 3.18 -15.77
CA ASN A 444 -3.62 2.79 -16.90
C ASN A 444 -3.33 1.37 -17.40
N ASP A 445 -2.56 0.58 -16.64
CA ASP A 445 -2.18 -0.79 -17.00
C ASP A 445 -3.21 -1.79 -16.48
N LEU A 446 -3.61 -2.74 -17.32
CA LEU A 446 -4.50 -3.87 -17.00
C LEU A 446 -3.69 -5.13 -16.71
N LEU A 447 -2.82 -5.03 -15.70
CA LEU A 447 -1.96 -6.09 -15.21
C LEU A 447 -2.07 -6.14 -13.68
N PHE A 448 -1.73 -7.28 -13.07
CA PHE A 448 -1.71 -7.45 -11.63
C PHE A 448 -0.69 -6.56 -10.92
N SER A 449 0.35 -6.09 -11.63
CA SER A 449 1.25 -5.06 -11.12
C SER A 449 0.57 -3.70 -10.87
N ASN A 450 -0.67 -3.51 -11.35
CA ASN A 450 -1.52 -2.34 -11.10
C ASN A 450 -2.79 -2.69 -10.30
N TYR A 451 -2.89 -3.91 -9.75
CA TYR A 451 -3.97 -4.29 -8.84
C TYR A 451 -3.60 -3.91 -7.39
N PRO A 452 -4.53 -3.38 -6.58
CA PRO A 452 -5.95 -3.13 -6.87
C PRO A 452 -6.25 -1.76 -7.51
N ASN A 453 -5.24 -0.92 -7.77
CA ASN A 453 -5.42 0.46 -8.26
C ASN A 453 -6.37 0.61 -9.46
N LEU A 454 -6.43 -0.38 -10.36
CA LEU A 454 -7.35 -0.37 -11.50
C LEU A 454 -8.85 -0.38 -11.13
N PHE A 455 -9.19 -0.76 -9.89
CA PHE A 455 -10.52 -0.73 -9.31
C PHE A 455 -10.78 0.53 -8.46
N LEU A 456 -9.77 1.39 -8.34
CA LEU A 456 -9.82 2.62 -7.58
C LEU A 456 -9.80 3.82 -8.52
N LYS A 457 -10.36 4.93 -8.04
CA LYS A 457 -10.31 6.24 -8.71
C LYS A 457 -10.32 7.32 -7.64
N ASN A 458 -9.38 8.26 -7.69
CA ASN A 458 -9.23 9.31 -6.68
C ASN A 458 -9.13 8.74 -5.26
N SER A 459 -8.37 7.65 -5.11
CA SER A 459 -8.15 6.95 -3.84
C SER A 459 -9.42 6.42 -3.15
N THR A 460 -10.50 6.19 -3.90
CA THR A 460 -11.68 5.43 -3.43
C THR A 460 -12.02 4.34 -4.43
N TYR A 461 -12.80 3.33 -4.04
CA TYR A 461 -13.31 2.36 -4.99
C TYR A 461 -14.16 3.07 -6.06
N ASP A 462 -13.86 2.83 -7.35
CA ASP A 462 -14.68 3.35 -8.46
C ASP A 462 -16.10 2.75 -8.35
N ASN A 463 -17.03 3.15 -9.21
CA ASN A 463 -18.31 2.45 -9.35
C ASN A 463 -18.06 0.96 -9.66
N LEU A 464 -18.06 0.12 -8.62
CA LEU A 464 -17.56 -1.25 -8.62
C LEU A 464 -18.75 -2.20 -8.54
N VAL A 465 -18.83 -3.06 -9.55
CA VAL A 465 -19.87 -4.07 -9.67
C VAL A 465 -19.26 -5.43 -9.35
N VAL A 466 -19.78 -6.09 -8.33
CA VAL A 466 -19.39 -7.44 -7.95
C VAL A 466 -20.51 -8.40 -8.34
N VAL A 467 -20.19 -9.42 -9.12
CA VAL A 467 -21.10 -10.53 -9.38
C VAL A 467 -20.66 -11.72 -8.55
N ARG A 468 -21.48 -12.09 -7.57
CA ARG A 468 -21.25 -13.20 -6.64
C ARG A 468 -21.91 -14.49 -7.13
N PRO A 469 -21.55 -15.65 -6.55
CA PRO A 469 -22.34 -16.87 -6.66
C PRO A 469 -23.81 -16.65 -6.28
N LYS A 470 -24.72 -17.39 -6.94
CA LYS A 470 -26.17 -17.40 -6.61
C LYS A 470 -26.41 -17.69 -5.14
N THR A 471 -25.67 -18.65 -4.59
CA THR A 471 -25.67 -19.02 -3.17
C THR A 471 -24.25 -18.91 -2.64
N MET A 472 -24.08 -18.18 -1.53
CA MET A 472 -22.79 -17.99 -0.88
C MET A 472 -22.56 -19.05 0.21
N THR A 473 -21.48 -19.79 0.09
CA THR A 473 -20.92 -20.64 1.17
C THR A 473 -19.97 -19.83 2.05
N THR A 474 -19.55 -20.38 3.20
CA THR A 474 -18.50 -19.77 4.04
C THR A 474 -17.20 -19.53 3.25
N THR A 475 -16.86 -20.42 2.33
CA THR A 475 -15.70 -20.30 1.45
C THR A 475 -15.84 -19.15 0.45
N ASP A 476 -17.04 -18.88 -0.05
CA ASP A 476 -17.32 -17.74 -0.91
C ASP A 476 -17.19 -16.41 -0.14
N TYR A 477 -17.60 -16.38 1.14
CA TYR A 477 -17.37 -15.23 2.03
C TYR A 477 -15.88 -14.96 2.25
N ALA A 478 -15.08 -16.02 2.42
CA ALA A 478 -13.62 -15.90 2.53
C ALA A 478 -12.99 -15.36 1.24
N THR A 479 -13.47 -15.81 0.07
CA THR A 479 -13.07 -15.28 -1.24
C THR A 479 -13.37 -13.78 -1.36
N LEU A 480 -14.60 -13.38 -1.00
CA LEU A 480 -15.03 -11.98 -1.03
C LEU A 480 -14.19 -11.12 -0.06
N THR A 481 -13.92 -11.64 1.15
CA THR A 481 -13.04 -11.00 2.14
C THR A 481 -11.66 -10.75 1.56
N ASN A 482 -11.03 -11.76 0.96
CA ASN A 482 -9.70 -11.65 0.36
C ASN A 482 -9.65 -10.54 -0.70
N ILE A 483 -10.63 -10.48 -1.59
CA ILE A 483 -10.70 -9.46 -2.65
C ILE A 483 -10.78 -8.05 -2.04
N PHE A 484 -11.70 -7.84 -1.09
CA PHE A 484 -11.95 -6.52 -0.52
C PHE A 484 -10.94 -6.07 0.54
N ASN A 485 -10.22 -7.01 1.17
CA ASN A 485 -9.16 -6.68 2.11
C ASN A 485 -8.09 -5.81 1.42
N LEU A 486 -7.56 -6.28 0.29
CA LEU A 486 -6.53 -5.53 -0.44
C LEU A 486 -7.08 -4.24 -1.06
N ILE A 487 -8.30 -4.28 -1.62
CA ILE A 487 -8.94 -3.06 -2.14
C ILE A 487 -9.05 -2.00 -1.05
N GLY A 488 -9.44 -2.39 0.17
CA GLY A 488 -9.58 -1.48 1.30
C GLY A 488 -8.24 -0.97 1.85
N ASN A 489 -7.18 -1.78 1.85
CA ASN A 489 -5.83 -1.31 2.19
C ASN A 489 -5.38 -0.14 1.27
N TYR A 490 -5.90 -0.08 0.04
CA TYR A 490 -5.58 0.96 -0.94
C TYR A 490 -6.66 2.05 -1.05
N ALA A 491 -7.87 1.83 -0.55
CA ALA A 491 -8.93 2.83 -0.54
C ALA A 491 -8.73 3.79 0.65
N GLN A 492 -8.54 5.07 0.37
CA GLN A 492 -8.34 6.13 1.36
C GLN A 492 -9.61 6.93 1.64
N SER A 493 -10.69 6.62 0.94
CA SER A 493 -11.99 7.24 1.09
C SER A 493 -13.10 6.23 0.86
N ASN A 494 -14.20 6.40 1.60
CA ASN A 494 -15.41 5.59 1.53
C ASN A 494 -16.48 6.16 0.56
N GLN A 495 -16.14 7.18 -0.22
CA GLN A 495 -17.08 7.89 -1.11
C GLN A 495 -17.52 7.09 -2.33
N GLY A 496 -16.75 6.06 -2.70
CA GLY A 496 -17.03 5.15 -3.80
C GLY A 496 -18.35 4.40 -3.67
N ARG A 497 -18.66 3.56 -4.67
CA ARG A 497 -19.88 2.75 -4.68
C ARG A 497 -19.60 1.28 -5.01
N ILE A 498 -20.01 0.40 -4.11
CA ILE A 498 -19.99 -1.06 -4.29
C ILE A 498 -21.42 -1.54 -4.54
N ARG A 499 -21.63 -2.35 -5.58
CA ARG A 499 -22.91 -2.99 -5.88
C ARG A 499 -22.71 -4.48 -6.13
N LEU A 500 -23.48 -5.31 -5.44
CA LEU A 500 -23.47 -6.75 -5.64
C LEU A 500 -24.66 -7.22 -6.47
N TYR A 501 -24.43 -8.27 -7.26
CA TYR A 501 -25.44 -8.99 -8.01
C TYR A 501 -25.21 -10.50 -7.87
N ASP A 502 -26.27 -11.27 -7.71
CA ASP A 502 -26.31 -12.76 -7.77
C ASP A 502 -26.74 -13.27 -9.16
N HIS A 503 -27.02 -12.34 -10.07
CA HIS A 503 -27.37 -12.56 -11.45
C HIS A 503 -26.51 -11.67 -12.34
N GLN A 504 -26.65 -11.82 -13.64
CA GLN A 504 -25.96 -10.94 -14.57
C GLN A 504 -26.56 -9.52 -14.54
N PRO A 505 -25.75 -8.48 -14.26
CA PRO A 505 -26.19 -7.10 -14.39
C PRO A 505 -26.53 -6.76 -15.85
N SER A 506 -27.29 -5.68 -16.06
CA SER A 506 -27.57 -5.19 -17.41
C SER A 506 -26.28 -4.80 -18.15
N ALA A 507 -26.30 -4.87 -19.48
CA ALA A 507 -25.16 -4.47 -20.30
C ALA A 507 -24.76 -3.00 -20.06
N ASP A 508 -25.73 -2.14 -19.76
CA ASP A 508 -25.50 -0.75 -19.41
C ASP A 508 -24.69 -0.61 -18.12
N VAL A 509 -25.05 -1.35 -17.07
CA VAL A 509 -24.28 -1.39 -15.81
C VAL A 509 -22.85 -1.87 -16.07
N LEU A 510 -22.68 -2.94 -16.85
CA LEU A 510 -21.37 -3.53 -17.15
C LEU A 510 -20.49 -2.63 -18.04
N LYS A 511 -21.08 -1.73 -18.84
CA LYS A 511 -20.35 -0.75 -19.66
C LYS A 511 -19.73 0.38 -18.83
N HIS A 512 -20.36 0.74 -17.71
CA HIS A 512 -20.02 1.92 -16.92
C HIS A 512 -19.30 1.61 -15.60
N ALA A 513 -19.01 0.35 -15.31
CA ALA A 513 -18.37 -0.09 -14.08
C ALA A 513 -17.10 -0.92 -14.34
N ASN A 514 -16.17 -0.86 -13.40
CA ASN A 514 -15.21 -1.95 -13.27
C ASN A 514 -15.91 -3.13 -12.59
N VAL A 515 -15.62 -4.34 -13.06
CA VAL A 515 -16.39 -5.54 -12.67
C VAL A 515 -15.48 -6.55 -11.99
N ILE A 516 -15.96 -7.13 -10.90
CA ILE A 516 -15.36 -8.30 -10.25
C ILE A 516 -16.40 -9.42 -10.31
N ALA A 517 -16.05 -10.58 -10.86
CA ALA A 517 -16.89 -11.77 -10.83
C ALA A 517 -16.15 -12.88 -10.09
N PHE A 518 -16.80 -13.57 -9.16
CA PHE A 518 -16.16 -14.67 -8.47
C PHE A 518 -17.05 -15.90 -8.26
N GLY A 519 -16.40 -17.06 -8.10
CA GLY A 519 -17.05 -18.36 -7.90
C GLY A 519 -17.11 -19.19 -9.17
N SER A 520 -17.52 -20.45 -9.03
CA SER A 520 -17.54 -21.38 -10.17
C SER A 520 -18.53 -20.96 -11.26
N ALA A 521 -18.24 -21.34 -12.51
CA ALA A 521 -19.14 -21.09 -13.63
C ALA A 521 -20.55 -21.68 -13.42
N LYS A 522 -20.71 -22.74 -12.61
CA LYS A 522 -22.04 -23.28 -12.28
C LYS A 522 -22.84 -22.37 -11.36
N GLN A 523 -22.17 -21.68 -10.44
CA GLN A 523 -22.82 -20.85 -9.42
C GLN A 523 -22.82 -19.36 -9.78
N ASN A 524 -21.97 -18.89 -10.69
CA ASN A 524 -21.92 -17.50 -11.12
C ASN A 524 -22.31 -17.34 -12.61
N PRO A 525 -23.48 -16.75 -12.91
CA PRO A 525 -23.97 -16.58 -14.29
C PRO A 525 -23.04 -15.78 -15.20
N LEU A 526 -22.37 -14.74 -14.67
CA LEU A 526 -21.47 -13.91 -15.46
C LEU A 526 -20.19 -14.69 -15.82
N VAL A 527 -19.61 -15.42 -14.88
CA VAL A 527 -18.45 -16.30 -15.15
C VAL A 527 -18.78 -17.32 -16.23
N ASN A 528 -19.96 -17.96 -16.16
CA ASN A 528 -20.39 -18.91 -17.18
C ASN A 528 -20.45 -18.31 -18.58
N ARG A 529 -21.00 -17.09 -18.69
CA ARG A 529 -21.12 -16.37 -19.97
C ARG A 529 -19.76 -15.90 -20.50
N LEU A 530 -18.87 -15.51 -19.60
CA LEU A 530 -17.52 -15.06 -19.93
C LEU A 530 -16.59 -16.20 -20.35
N ASN A 531 -17.01 -17.47 -20.31
CA ASN A 531 -16.13 -18.61 -20.52
C ASN A 531 -15.26 -18.51 -21.78
N SER A 532 -15.83 -18.06 -22.91
CA SER A 532 -15.10 -17.89 -24.18
C SER A 532 -14.07 -16.75 -24.18
N HIS A 533 -14.12 -15.87 -23.19
CA HIS A 533 -13.23 -14.72 -23.02
C HIS A 533 -12.16 -14.95 -21.93
N LEU A 534 -12.27 -16.04 -21.16
CA LEU A 534 -11.28 -16.39 -20.15
C LEU A 534 -9.99 -16.87 -20.82
N TYR A 535 -8.85 -16.62 -20.17
CA TYR A 535 -7.57 -17.22 -20.53
C TYR A 535 -7.53 -18.70 -20.17
N PHE A 536 -8.00 -19.03 -18.97
CA PHE A 536 -8.25 -20.39 -18.53
C PHE A 536 -9.75 -20.65 -18.61
N GLN A 537 -10.16 -21.32 -19.69
CA GLN A 537 -11.56 -21.61 -19.99
C GLN A 537 -12.01 -22.91 -19.32
N TYR A 538 -13.29 -23.01 -19.00
CA TYR A 538 -13.91 -24.23 -18.53
C TYR A 538 -14.19 -25.21 -19.68
N ASN A 539 -14.14 -26.50 -19.33
CA ASN A 539 -14.72 -27.56 -20.13
C ASN A 539 -16.24 -27.36 -20.32
N GLN A 540 -16.85 -28.12 -21.24
CA GLN A 540 -18.29 -28.02 -21.52
C GLN A 540 -19.16 -28.24 -20.28
N ALA A 541 -18.78 -29.20 -19.41
CA ALA A 541 -19.50 -29.53 -18.18
C ALA A 541 -19.33 -28.51 -17.03
N ARG A 542 -18.47 -27.50 -17.21
CA ARG A 542 -18.10 -26.51 -16.16
C ARG A 542 -17.57 -27.15 -14.88
N THR A 543 -16.85 -28.27 -15.00
CA THR A 543 -16.29 -29.03 -13.88
C THR A 543 -14.79 -28.87 -13.73
N GLY A 544 -14.11 -28.25 -14.70
CA GLY A 544 -12.66 -28.00 -14.62
C GLY A 544 -12.20 -27.07 -15.73
N LEU A 545 -11.00 -26.53 -15.55
CA LEU A 545 -10.32 -25.65 -16.50
C LEU A 545 -9.53 -26.48 -17.54
N LEU A 546 -9.46 -25.96 -18.76
CA LEU A 546 -8.80 -26.58 -19.90
C LEU A 546 -7.40 -26.01 -20.11
N SER A 547 -6.54 -26.82 -20.73
CA SER A 547 -5.26 -26.38 -21.29
C SER A 547 -5.43 -25.18 -22.23
N ASN A 548 -4.38 -24.36 -22.32
CA ASN A 548 -4.30 -23.25 -23.25
C ASN A 548 -2.87 -23.11 -23.81
N GLU A 549 -2.56 -21.99 -24.46
CA GLU A 549 -1.25 -21.75 -25.06
C GLU A 549 -0.10 -21.54 -24.04
N LYS A 550 -0.42 -21.45 -22.74
CA LYS A 550 0.56 -21.21 -21.66
C LYS A 550 0.74 -22.40 -20.74
N LEU A 551 -0.28 -23.24 -20.57
CA LEU A 551 -0.24 -24.35 -19.63
C LEU A 551 -1.06 -25.54 -20.16
N SER A 552 -0.43 -26.70 -20.19
CA SER A 552 -1.10 -27.99 -20.36
C SER A 552 -1.66 -28.43 -19.01
N ILE A 553 -2.97 -28.70 -18.95
CA ILE A 553 -3.70 -29.03 -17.73
C ILE A 553 -4.27 -30.44 -17.88
N GLU A 554 -3.86 -31.35 -16.98
CA GLU A 554 -4.50 -32.66 -16.84
C GLU A 554 -5.94 -32.48 -16.31
N ARG A 555 -6.85 -33.37 -16.73
CA ARG A 555 -8.29 -33.25 -16.52
C ARG A 555 -8.70 -33.16 -15.04
N LEU A 556 -8.12 -33.95 -14.14
CA LEU A 556 -8.41 -33.91 -12.70
C LEU A 556 -7.76 -32.70 -12.04
N TYR A 557 -6.52 -32.39 -12.41
CA TYR A 557 -5.83 -31.19 -11.93
C TYR A 557 -6.64 -29.92 -12.24
N GLY A 558 -7.19 -29.82 -13.45
CA GLY A 558 -8.08 -28.73 -13.87
C GLY A 558 -9.34 -28.55 -13.01
N GLN A 559 -9.76 -29.56 -12.23
CA GLN A 559 -10.92 -29.48 -11.33
C GLN A 559 -10.55 -28.92 -9.96
N GLN A 560 -9.26 -28.88 -9.63
CA GLN A 560 -8.79 -28.51 -8.30
C GLN A 560 -8.13 -27.13 -8.27
N ILE A 561 -7.64 -26.65 -9.41
CA ILE A 561 -7.00 -25.35 -9.52
C ILE A 561 -8.00 -24.17 -9.51
N GLY A 562 -7.56 -23.08 -8.91
CA GLY A 562 -8.18 -21.77 -8.97
C GLY A 562 -7.43 -20.84 -9.92
N THR A 563 -8.15 -19.88 -10.51
CA THR A 563 -7.53 -18.81 -11.31
C THR A 563 -8.06 -17.43 -10.96
N ALA A 564 -7.17 -16.44 -10.91
CA ALA A 564 -7.52 -15.04 -10.91
C ALA A 564 -7.10 -14.46 -12.26
N GLN A 565 -8.06 -13.95 -13.04
CA GLN A 565 -7.85 -13.52 -14.42
C GLN A 565 -8.30 -12.08 -14.57
N LEU A 566 -7.38 -11.18 -14.87
CA LEU A 566 -7.67 -9.78 -15.08
C LEU A 566 -7.87 -9.53 -16.58
N LEU A 567 -9.11 -9.30 -17.02
CA LEU A 567 -9.52 -9.21 -18.41
C LEU A 567 -9.89 -7.78 -18.81
N ARG A 568 -9.85 -7.49 -20.13
CA ARG A 568 -10.55 -6.33 -20.67
C ARG A 568 -12.04 -6.64 -20.62
N SER A 569 -12.85 -5.72 -20.09
CA SER A 569 -14.29 -5.93 -20.10
C SER A 569 -14.78 -6.04 -21.55
N PRO A 570 -15.48 -7.13 -21.93
CA PRO A 570 -16.06 -7.27 -23.27
C PRO A 570 -17.21 -6.28 -23.50
N TYR A 571 -17.70 -5.64 -22.44
CA TYR A 571 -18.74 -4.61 -22.50
C TYR A 571 -18.15 -3.22 -22.77
N ASN A 572 -16.94 -2.95 -22.28
CA ASN A 572 -16.21 -1.71 -22.51
C ASN A 572 -14.70 -1.95 -22.36
N ALA A 573 -13.94 -1.84 -23.45
CA ALA A 573 -12.49 -2.10 -23.44
C ALA A 573 -11.68 -1.13 -22.54
N LYS A 574 -12.29 -0.01 -22.11
CA LYS A 574 -11.73 0.95 -21.15
C LYS A 574 -12.04 0.61 -19.68
N LYS A 575 -12.67 -0.52 -19.40
CA LYS A 575 -12.98 -1.00 -18.05
C LYS A 575 -12.28 -2.33 -17.76
N GLY A 576 -11.84 -2.49 -16.51
CA GLY A 576 -11.25 -3.73 -16.00
C GLY A 576 -12.32 -4.73 -15.59
N LEU A 577 -12.04 -6.01 -15.81
CA LEU A 577 -12.86 -7.13 -15.38
C LEU A 577 -11.97 -8.15 -14.67
N LEU A 578 -12.10 -8.31 -13.36
CA LEU A 578 -11.43 -9.38 -12.62
C LEU A 578 -12.37 -10.58 -12.51
N VAL A 579 -11.90 -11.75 -12.92
CA VAL A 579 -12.61 -13.02 -12.75
C VAL A 579 -11.79 -13.92 -11.83
N VAL A 580 -12.31 -14.21 -10.63
CA VAL A 580 -11.69 -15.12 -9.65
C VAL A 580 -12.52 -16.40 -9.63
N THR A 581 -11.99 -17.51 -10.14
CA THR A 581 -12.84 -18.65 -10.50
C THR A 581 -12.12 -19.99 -10.38
N GLY A 582 -12.86 -21.03 -10.03
CA GLY A 582 -12.41 -22.42 -10.00
C GLY A 582 -13.58 -23.39 -10.23
N ALA A 583 -13.35 -24.71 -10.27
CA ALA A 583 -14.45 -25.65 -10.43
C ALA A 583 -15.41 -25.68 -9.22
N SER A 584 -14.89 -25.35 -8.03
CA SER A 584 -15.62 -25.28 -6.77
C SER A 584 -15.38 -23.95 -6.04
N ALA A 585 -16.05 -23.76 -4.90
CA ALA A 585 -15.82 -22.61 -4.03
C ALA A 585 -14.40 -22.65 -3.43
N GLU A 586 -13.90 -23.84 -3.07
CA GLU A 586 -12.55 -24.05 -2.53
C GLU A 586 -11.48 -23.68 -3.56
N ALA A 587 -11.61 -24.15 -4.81
CA ALA A 587 -10.71 -23.77 -5.88
C ALA A 587 -10.76 -22.25 -6.16
N THR A 588 -11.96 -21.66 -6.13
CA THR A 588 -12.10 -20.19 -6.24
C THR A 588 -11.37 -19.46 -5.11
N TYR A 589 -11.50 -19.96 -3.87
CA TYR A 589 -10.83 -19.38 -2.72
C TYR A 589 -9.30 -19.44 -2.85
N LEU A 590 -8.73 -20.57 -3.31
CA LEU A 590 -7.29 -20.69 -3.57
C LEU A 590 -6.78 -19.55 -4.45
N ALA A 591 -7.47 -19.23 -5.54
CA ALA A 591 -7.10 -18.12 -6.42
C ALA A 591 -7.09 -16.76 -5.69
N SER A 592 -8.07 -16.53 -4.80
CA SER A 592 -8.18 -15.27 -4.07
C SER A 592 -7.05 -15.05 -3.05
N THR A 593 -6.38 -16.12 -2.60
CA THR A 593 -5.28 -16.04 -1.61
C THR A 593 -4.04 -15.31 -2.13
N GLN A 594 -3.93 -15.12 -3.44
CA GLN A 594 -2.79 -14.41 -4.06
C GLN A 594 -3.07 -12.93 -4.33
N ILE A 595 -4.33 -12.50 -4.16
CA ILE A 595 -4.78 -11.11 -4.41
C ILE A 595 -5.33 -10.46 -3.13
N ASN A 596 -5.01 -11.00 -1.96
CA ASN A 596 -5.53 -10.56 -0.65
C ASN A 596 -4.59 -9.59 0.10
N TYR A 597 -3.30 -9.60 -0.20
CA TYR A 597 -2.27 -8.77 0.42
C TYR A 597 -1.29 -8.22 -0.62
N GLN A 598 -0.69 -7.08 -0.33
CA GLN A 598 0.32 -6.45 -1.19
C GLN A 598 1.51 -7.37 -1.45
N ARG A 599 2.05 -8.01 -0.40
CA ARG A 599 3.17 -8.97 -0.51
C ARG A 599 2.90 -10.16 -1.43
N ASN A 600 1.64 -10.58 -1.53
CA ASN A 600 1.25 -11.71 -2.36
C ASN A 600 1.15 -11.23 -3.82
N ILE A 601 0.43 -10.13 -4.05
CA ILE A 601 0.22 -9.65 -5.43
C ILE A 601 1.48 -9.07 -6.09
N ALA A 602 2.41 -8.51 -5.30
CA ALA A 602 3.64 -7.91 -5.80
C ALA A 602 4.54 -8.88 -6.59
N GLN A 603 4.33 -10.19 -6.42
CA GLN A 603 5.07 -11.24 -7.12
C GLN A 603 4.60 -11.43 -8.58
N TYR A 604 3.47 -10.83 -8.98
CA TYR A 604 2.86 -11.04 -10.28
C TYR A 604 2.86 -9.79 -11.15
N SER A 605 3.53 -9.87 -12.30
CA SER A 605 3.55 -8.81 -13.33
C SER A 605 2.61 -9.08 -14.52
N GLY A 606 1.96 -10.24 -14.52
CA GLY A 606 1.07 -10.72 -15.57
C GLY A 606 -0.39 -10.29 -15.40
N ASP A 607 -1.30 -11.01 -16.04
CA ASP A 607 -2.75 -10.79 -16.04
C ASP A 607 -3.58 -12.05 -15.79
N ALA A 608 -2.91 -13.16 -15.46
CA ALA A 608 -3.53 -14.36 -14.92
C ALA A 608 -2.65 -14.97 -13.83
N ILE A 609 -3.29 -15.51 -12.79
CA ILE A 609 -2.67 -16.29 -11.72
C ILE A 609 -3.40 -17.63 -11.67
N VAL A 610 -2.65 -18.72 -11.57
CA VAL A 610 -3.15 -20.08 -11.29
C VAL A 610 -2.64 -20.50 -9.92
N VAL A 611 -3.50 -21.10 -9.10
CA VAL A 611 -3.17 -21.61 -7.77
C VAL A 611 -3.72 -23.01 -7.62
N ASP A 612 -2.92 -23.94 -7.13
CA ASP A 612 -3.33 -25.31 -6.87
C ASP A 612 -3.48 -25.63 -5.37
N PRO A 613 -4.03 -26.81 -5.01
CA PRO A 613 -4.23 -27.19 -3.61
C PRO A 613 -2.95 -27.31 -2.78
N ASP A 614 -1.80 -27.57 -3.43
CA ASP A 614 -0.49 -27.66 -2.79
C ASP A 614 0.17 -26.28 -2.59
N ASN A 615 -0.58 -25.22 -2.89
CA ASN A 615 -0.14 -23.82 -2.84
C ASN A 615 1.01 -23.52 -3.83
N ASN A 616 1.16 -24.31 -4.90
CA ASN A 616 1.94 -23.86 -6.04
C ASN A 616 1.13 -22.78 -6.78
N HIS A 617 1.82 -21.71 -7.15
CA HIS A 617 1.19 -20.57 -7.80
C HIS A 617 2.03 -20.05 -8.96
N PHE A 618 1.36 -19.77 -10.07
CA PHE A 618 2.00 -19.41 -11.33
C PHE A 618 1.39 -18.15 -11.91
N GLY A 619 2.24 -17.19 -12.28
CA GLY A 619 1.85 -15.96 -12.97
C GLY A 619 2.02 -16.07 -14.47
N TYR A 620 1.01 -15.68 -15.24
CA TYR A 620 1.03 -15.71 -16.70
C TYR A 620 0.68 -14.36 -17.29
N ARG A 621 1.22 -14.11 -18.49
CA ARG A 621 0.93 -12.91 -19.29
C ARG A 621 0.35 -13.29 -20.65
N PHE A 622 -0.90 -12.92 -20.86
CA PHE A 622 -1.66 -13.12 -22.10
C PHE A 622 -1.73 -11.84 -22.94
N LYS A 623 -1.96 -10.68 -22.31
CA LYS A 623 -1.99 -9.40 -23.03
C LYS A 623 -0.62 -8.98 -23.55
N LYS A 624 -0.54 -8.77 -24.87
CA LYS A 624 0.56 -8.04 -25.52
C LYS A 624 0.55 -6.56 -25.12
N ASN A 625 -0.61 -5.90 -25.19
CA ASN A 625 -0.78 -4.50 -24.81
C ASN A 625 -1.42 -4.37 -23.42
N LYS A 626 -0.67 -3.74 -22.50
CA LYS A 626 -1.07 -3.52 -21.11
C LYS A 626 -2.06 -2.37 -20.91
N LEU A 627 -2.15 -1.39 -21.80
CA LEU A 627 -2.89 -0.14 -21.57
C LEU A 627 -4.42 -0.31 -21.68
N ILE A 628 -5.19 0.13 -20.68
CA ILE A 628 -6.67 0.15 -20.68
C ILE A 628 -7.18 1.17 -21.71
N ASP A 629 -6.79 2.44 -21.57
CA ASP A 629 -7.10 3.50 -22.55
C ASP A 629 -5.85 3.93 -23.34
N ARG A 630 -5.83 3.67 -24.64
CA ARG A 630 -4.69 4.04 -25.51
C ARG A 630 -4.53 5.55 -25.69
N GLN A 631 -5.60 6.34 -25.53
CA GLN A 631 -5.62 7.79 -25.80
C GLN A 631 -5.06 8.63 -24.63
N LEU A 632 -5.12 8.12 -23.40
CA LEU A 632 -4.55 8.83 -22.23
C LEU A 632 -3.03 9.00 -22.36
N ASN A 633 -2.35 8.04 -23.01
CA ASN A 633 -0.91 8.11 -23.19
C ASN A 633 -0.50 8.95 -24.41
N THR A 634 -1.30 9.06 -25.48
CA THR A 634 -0.95 9.93 -26.61
C THR A 634 -0.95 11.40 -26.20
N ARG A 635 -1.90 11.85 -25.38
CA ARG A 635 -1.88 13.20 -24.78
C ARG A 635 -0.71 13.39 -23.81
N ALA A 636 -0.39 12.39 -22.98
CA ALA A 636 0.74 12.45 -22.06
C ALA A 636 2.10 12.49 -22.80
N VAL A 637 2.27 11.69 -23.86
CA VAL A 637 3.47 11.66 -24.71
C VAL A 637 3.61 12.94 -25.54
N LEU A 638 2.51 13.47 -26.11
CA LEU A 638 2.52 14.78 -26.77
C LEU A 638 2.91 15.91 -25.80
N SER A 639 2.42 15.88 -24.55
CA SER A 639 2.78 16.89 -23.55
C SER A 639 4.25 16.81 -23.12
N ARG A 640 4.80 15.59 -22.98
CA ARG A 640 6.20 15.35 -22.60
C ARG A 640 7.19 15.71 -23.72
N HIS A 641 6.77 15.66 -24.98
CA HIS A 641 7.59 16.01 -26.14
C HIS A 641 7.14 17.30 -26.84
N SER A 642 6.41 18.17 -26.15
CA SER A 642 5.92 19.46 -26.69
C SER A 642 7.05 20.33 -27.25
N GLN A 643 8.22 20.34 -26.62
CA GLN A 643 9.42 21.00 -27.15
C GLN A 643 9.91 20.38 -28.46
N LEU A 644 9.90 19.04 -28.56
CA LEU A 644 10.35 18.34 -29.77
C LEU A 644 9.36 18.54 -30.93
N LEU A 645 8.05 18.58 -30.64
CA LEU A 645 7.01 18.93 -31.62
C LEU A 645 7.11 20.39 -32.06
N LEU A 646 7.46 21.31 -31.16
CA LEU A 646 7.74 22.70 -31.49
C LEU A 646 8.96 22.81 -32.43
N TYR A 647 10.06 22.13 -32.12
CA TYR A 647 11.24 22.08 -32.99
C TYR A 647 10.94 21.42 -34.34
N LEU A 648 10.14 20.36 -34.37
CA LEU A 648 9.71 19.70 -35.61
C LEU A 648 8.83 20.63 -36.45
N GLY A 649 7.94 21.40 -35.81
CA GLY A 649 7.11 22.41 -36.46
C GLY A 649 7.95 23.55 -37.06
N ILE A 650 8.96 24.04 -36.32
CA ILE A 650 9.91 25.04 -36.81
C ILE A 650 10.73 24.49 -37.99
N ALA A 651 11.23 23.25 -37.89
CA ALA A 651 11.98 22.60 -38.96
C ALA A 651 11.12 22.43 -40.23
N LEU A 652 9.86 22.01 -40.09
CA LEU A 652 8.92 21.89 -41.21
C LEU A 652 8.66 23.27 -41.85
N ALA A 653 8.45 24.30 -41.04
CA ALA A 653 8.28 25.67 -41.53
C ALA A 653 9.51 26.15 -42.31
N MET A 654 10.72 25.85 -41.85
CA MET A 654 11.96 26.17 -42.58
C MET A 654 12.04 25.42 -43.91
N VAL A 655 11.69 24.13 -43.96
CA VAL A 655 11.67 23.36 -45.21
C VAL A 655 10.66 23.95 -46.20
N VAL A 656 9.46 24.30 -45.75
CA VAL A 656 8.46 24.96 -46.60
C VAL A 656 9.00 26.29 -47.12
N LEU A 657 9.63 27.10 -46.26
CA LEU A 657 10.17 28.40 -46.63
C LEU A 657 11.32 28.28 -47.64
N ILE A 658 12.23 27.33 -47.44
CA ILE A 658 13.29 27.00 -48.41
C ILE A 658 12.68 26.57 -49.74
N THR A 659 11.66 25.71 -49.70
CA THR A 659 10.99 25.18 -50.91
C THR A 659 10.31 26.31 -51.69
N VAL A 660 9.58 27.20 -51.02
CA VAL A 660 8.96 28.39 -51.63
C VAL A 660 10.02 29.31 -52.22
N THR A 661 11.12 29.53 -51.51
CA THR A 661 12.24 30.36 -52.00
C THR A 661 12.87 29.75 -53.25
N LEU A 662 13.05 28.43 -53.28
CA LEU A 662 13.60 27.70 -54.43
C LEU A 662 12.66 27.78 -55.65
N ILE A 663 11.35 27.65 -55.44
CA ILE A 663 10.34 27.82 -56.49
C ILE A 663 10.35 29.25 -57.05
N LEU A 664 10.44 30.26 -56.19
CA LEU A 664 10.52 31.66 -56.60
C LEU A 664 11.83 31.97 -57.36
N LEU A 665 12.95 31.40 -56.94
CA LEU A 665 14.25 31.53 -57.64
C LEU A 665 14.22 30.84 -59.01
N LEU A 666 13.67 29.64 -59.11
CA LEU A 666 13.47 28.94 -60.38
C LEU A 666 12.54 29.72 -61.31
N GLY A 667 11.45 30.30 -60.77
CA GLY A 667 10.55 31.18 -61.54
C GLY A 667 11.20 32.48 -62.01
N LYS A 668 12.14 33.03 -61.23
CA LYS A 668 12.89 34.25 -61.58
C LYS A 668 13.97 33.98 -62.62
N HIS A 669 14.71 32.87 -62.51
CA HIS A 669 15.76 32.51 -63.47
C HIS A 669 15.21 31.89 -64.77
N GLY A 670 14.03 31.25 -64.76
CA GLY A 670 13.34 30.83 -65.98
C GLY A 670 12.86 32.00 -66.86
N ARG A 671 12.74 33.21 -66.30
CA ARG A 671 12.39 34.45 -67.03
C ARG A 671 13.59 35.27 -67.51
N LEU A 672 14.83 34.87 -67.20
CA LEU A 672 16.07 35.58 -67.57
C LEU A 672 16.76 35.04 -68.84
N HIS A 673 16.13 34.12 -69.57
CA HIS A 673 16.60 33.62 -70.88
C HIS A 673 15.64 33.83 -72.06
N ARG A 674 14.81 34.88 -72.01
CA ARG A 674 14.18 35.43 -73.23
C ARG A 674 14.55 36.90 -73.41
N ARG A 675 15.68 37.12 -74.09
CA ARG A 675 16.03 38.41 -74.72
C ARG A 675 15.10 38.63 -75.93
N PRO A 676 14.48 39.81 -76.08
CA PRO A 676 13.76 40.19 -77.29
C PRO A 676 14.70 40.95 -78.25
N LYS A 677 14.67 40.60 -79.54
CA LYS A 677 15.21 41.39 -80.67
C LYS A 677 14.18 41.31 -81.80
N THR A 678 13.36 42.36 -81.96
CA THR A 678 13.46 43.47 -82.94
C THR A 678 12.73 43.19 -84.25
N ALA A 679 11.97 44.21 -84.67
CA ALA A 679 10.95 44.21 -85.72
C ALA A 679 11.45 44.71 -87.09
N LYS A 680 10.53 44.62 -88.07
CA LYS A 680 10.51 45.13 -89.47
C LYS A 680 11.17 44.19 -90.48
N SER A 681 10.61 43.89 -91.66
CA SER A 681 9.86 44.74 -92.59
C SER A 681 8.90 43.92 -93.49
N THR A 682 8.13 44.64 -94.29
CA THR A 682 6.88 44.39 -95.02
C THR A 682 6.90 43.51 -96.28
N SER A 683 5.73 42.90 -96.55
CA SER A 683 5.03 42.81 -97.86
C SER A 683 5.54 41.84 -98.95
N HIS A 684 4.75 40.80 -99.28
CA HIS A 684 4.00 40.78 -100.57
C HIS A 684 3.01 39.61 -100.73
N SER A 685 2.05 39.91 -101.60
CA SER A 685 0.84 39.23 -102.06
C SER A 685 0.90 37.76 -102.52
N HIS A 686 -0.28 37.14 -102.37
CA HIS A 686 -1.05 36.38 -103.38
C HIS A 686 -0.99 34.84 -103.52
N LYS A 687 -2.20 34.29 -103.42
CA LYS A 687 -2.85 33.23 -104.23
C LYS A 687 -2.47 31.76 -104.00
N ARG A 688 -3.45 31.08 -103.37
CA ARG A 688 -4.11 29.82 -103.77
C ARG A 688 -3.33 28.89 -104.70
N ARG A 689 -3.20 27.63 -104.28
CA ARG A 689 -3.74 26.50 -105.06
C ARG A 689 -4.17 25.35 -104.15
N ARG A 690 -5.37 24.83 -104.47
CA ARG A 690 -5.93 23.55 -104.03
C ARG A 690 -4.99 22.40 -104.39
N HIS A 691 -5.02 21.30 -103.64
CA HIS A 691 -5.59 20.06 -104.16
C HIS A 691 -5.91 19.07 -103.04
N HIS A 692 -7.10 18.47 -103.15
CA HIS A 692 -7.57 17.30 -102.41
C HIS A 692 -6.72 16.06 -102.71
N GLY A 693 -6.72 15.11 -101.77
CA GLY A 693 -6.42 13.72 -102.05
C GLY A 693 -6.18 12.88 -100.80
N ASN A 694 -7.28 12.26 -100.33
CA ASN A 694 -7.42 11.13 -99.40
C ASN A 694 -6.90 11.22 -97.96
#